data_AF-A0ABD3NJY8-F1
#
_entry.id   AF-A0ABD3NJY8-F1
#
_cell.length_a   1.000
_cell.length_b   1.000
_cell.length_c   1.000
_cell.angle_alpha   90.00
_cell.angle_beta   90.00
_cell.angle_gamma   90.00
#
_symmetry.space_group_name_H-M   'P 1'
#
loop_
_entity.id
_entity.type
_entity.pdbx_description
1 polymer ?
#
loop_
_entity_poly.entity_id
_entity_poly.type
_entity_poly.pdbx_seq_one_letter_code
_entity_poly.pdbx_strand_id
1 'polypeptide(L)'
;MLIGKYLASLLMLSARGLAASNGVMTDIGSIVEDLHGETDVCRASCSADEKEIYKFTAKVNLHSGELGYFQFEECGDIDNPTLGLEVGKTYRFLQKDVSNHMHPLGFAYYPDGAHAGKDELEPSILPPGSSSLCDTELTCPAPMYFQNGDYLGMYSHNATIAKSSPNYDPSNFGLDDYEPKFFRPITEWIEYGLFSIDLKFDHDDVNQDLFYFCHIHQYMSGRIKLLKHNEPIQPVDLPILGYDYETTRGYDATCGTHGLDAFQIPHDECPTKFVCDKEEANDGLKHFADCVDSMNCAMMVGMTTSVKGSADEIALFIHQMIPHHRNAVNMAKASALIKTNTLVCDDLTDEDSEQATDCLMEVIVRSIITEQNAQIQSMQNILDAKNFVQENDCKVSFSSSPFKRRATRQKGRKTTQVTRGADGNGDICRASCSIDDSSIETCTFTVTVNHHASEFGYFVFEECGDMTNPTLGLEVGRQYRFIQKDPSNYMHPLGFAYYPDGAHDDKEELEPGITPPDSSSSCTEDLTCPAPKYHLNDEFLGSDIESENFGLDEYETKFFHPLIEWIGYGDFSVDLMFDQDYDKDLFYFCHIHEYMSGRIKLLKDNEPIQQENLPDLGYEYDEPRGHDTVCGTFGLNAFQLPHAECPQKFVCDAEDESEELQQFAQCIDSMNCAMMAGMSSSVSGNSDETSLFIHQMIPHHQNAVNMAKALLHTGTLSCDDLTDEEIPDCAMEVILRSIITNQNAQIQVMRGILSSKNMRAENDCIVEAYVPESSNDDTVGGATVMQGLNSSPFARSIFARLIVAATAMALLVIW
;
A
#
# COMPACT_ATOMS: atom_id res chain seq x y z
N MET A 1 -65.52 5.99 -17.26
CA MET A 1 -65.66 5.97 -18.74
C MET A 1 -64.56 5.06 -19.26
N LEU A 2 -64.92 3.87 -19.77
CA LEU A 2 -65.02 3.57 -21.21
C LEU A 2 -63.62 3.48 -21.87
N ILE A 3 -62.96 2.31 -21.98
CA ILE A 3 -63.28 1.00 -22.64
C ILE A 3 -62.89 0.95 -24.13
N GLY A 4 -62.00 0.00 -24.45
CA GLY A 4 -62.00 -0.77 -25.71
C GLY A 4 -61.14 -0.20 -26.85
N LYS A 5 -60.69 -1.00 -27.83
CA LYS A 5 -60.75 -2.46 -28.10
C LYS A 5 -59.58 -2.77 -29.07
N TYR A 6 -59.06 -4.00 -29.18
CA TYR A 6 -59.58 -5.05 -30.08
C TYR A 6 -59.16 -6.46 -29.62
N LEU A 7 -59.95 -7.47 -30.01
CA LEU A 7 -59.93 -8.84 -29.46
C LEU A 7 -60.52 -9.83 -30.49
N ALA A 8 -60.21 -11.13 -30.29
CA ALA A 8 -60.82 -12.35 -30.88
C ALA A 8 -60.05 -13.01 -32.04
N SER A 9 -59.97 -14.34 -32.15
CA SER A 9 -60.67 -15.45 -31.45
C SER A 9 -59.68 -16.57 -31.08
N LEU A 10 -59.77 -17.42 -30.03
CA LEU A 10 -60.81 -17.94 -29.12
C LEU A 10 -61.55 -19.21 -29.60
N LEU A 11 -61.37 -20.32 -28.85
CA LEU A 11 -62.22 -21.54 -28.62
C LEU A 11 -61.35 -22.83 -28.51
N MET A 12 -61.60 -23.85 -27.66
CA MET A 12 -62.22 -23.97 -26.32
C MET A 12 -62.18 -25.45 -25.84
N LEU A 13 -62.53 -25.70 -24.56
CA LEU A 13 -62.74 -27.02 -23.87
C LEU A 13 -61.50 -27.93 -23.64
N SER A 14 -61.48 -28.87 -22.67
CA SER A 14 -61.83 -28.83 -21.22
C SER A 14 -61.58 -30.19 -20.53
N ALA A 15 -61.09 -30.16 -19.28
CA ALA A 15 -61.45 -31.04 -18.15
C ALA A 15 -60.91 -32.50 -17.98
N ARG A 16 -60.34 -32.70 -16.76
CA ARG A 16 -60.35 -33.89 -15.86
C ARG A 16 -59.42 -35.10 -16.12
N GLY A 17 -58.70 -35.49 -15.05
CA GLY A 17 -58.28 -36.88 -14.80
C GLY A 17 -57.16 -37.07 -13.77
N LEU A 18 -57.48 -37.32 -12.49
CA LEU A 18 -56.56 -37.99 -11.55
C LEU A 18 -56.70 -39.51 -11.75
N ALA A 19 -55.57 -40.24 -11.84
CA ALA A 19 -55.46 -41.66 -11.46
C ALA A 19 -53.98 -42.04 -11.28
N ALA A 20 -53.68 -42.99 -10.41
CA ALA A 20 -52.32 -43.40 -10.06
C ALA A 20 -52.07 -44.91 -10.29
N SER A 21 -50.79 -45.26 -10.32
CA SER A 21 -50.18 -46.55 -9.91
C SER A 21 -50.03 -47.72 -10.91
N ASN A 22 -48.82 -48.32 -10.82
CA ASN A 22 -48.43 -49.74 -10.97
C ASN A 22 -47.83 -50.28 -12.31
N GLY A 23 -46.63 -50.87 -12.19
CA GLY A 23 -45.90 -51.69 -13.18
C GLY A 23 -44.48 -51.16 -13.47
N VAL A 24 -43.44 -51.35 -12.64
CA VAL A 24 -42.66 -52.58 -12.30
C VAL A 24 -41.77 -53.12 -13.44
N MET A 25 -40.43 -53.02 -13.25
CA MET A 25 -39.30 -53.70 -13.93
C MET A 25 -39.23 -53.55 -15.47
N THR A 26 -38.20 -52.98 -16.09
CA THR A 26 -36.74 -53.14 -15.90
C THR A 26 -35.98 -52.01 -16.61
N ASP A 27 -34.91 -51.45 -16.02
CA ASP A 27 -33.57 -51.53 -16.63
C ASP A 27 -32.46 -51.13 -15.63
N ILE A 28 -31.22 -51.55 -15.90
CA ILE A 28 -30.02 -51.12 -15.18
C ILE A 28 -29.08 -50.52 -16.23
N GLY A 29 -29.08 -49.19 -16.35
CA GLY A 29 -28.23 -48.46 -17.29
C GLY A 29 -28.30 -46.95 -17.08
N SER A 30 -27.14 -46.29 -17.23
CA SER A 30 -26.92 -44.84 -17.32
C SER A 30 -27.67 -43.93 -16.33
N ILE A 31 -27.00 -43.57 -15.23
CA ILE A 31 -27.09 -42.23 -14.65
C ILE A 31 -25.70 -41.61 -14.76
N VAL A 32 -25.38 -41.11 -15.97
CA VAL A 32 -24.29 -40.15 -16.25
C VAL A 32 -24.75 -39.33 -17.44
N GLU A 33 -25.65 -38.38 -17.18
CA GLU A 33 -26.04 -37.30 -18.11
C GLU A 33 -26.34 -36.04 -17.27
N ASP A 34 -25.32 -35.54 -16.56
CA ASP A 34 -25.23 -34.09 -16.39
C ASP A 34 -24.65 -33.56 -17.71
N LEU A 35 -25.56 -33.15 -18.59
CA LEU A 35 -25.25 -32.58 -19.88
C LEU A 35 -24.62 -31.20 -19.68
N HIS A 36 -23.30 -31.13 -19.82
CA HIS A 36 -22.62 -29.88 -20.17
C HIS A 36 -23.28 -29.32 -21.44
N GLY A 37 -24.03 -28.23 -21.26
CA GLY A 37 -24.58 -27.45 -22.36
C GLY A 37 -23.46 -26.78 -23.17
N GLU A 38 -23.78 -26.50 -24.43
CA GLU A 38 -22.97 -25.81 -25.45
C GLU A 38 -21.84 -24.93 -24.87
N THR A 39 -20.60 -25.23 -25.27
CA THR A 39 -19.41 -24.50 -24.81
C THR A 39 -19.48 -23.04 -25.26
N ASP A 40 -19.72 -22.13 -24.32
CA ASP A 40 -19.88 -20.69 -24.55
C ASP A 40 -18.52 -20.01 -24.76
N VAL A 41 -17.79 -20.49 -25.79
CA VAL A 41 -16.43 -20.07 -26.09
C VAL A 41 -16.48 -18.73 -26.81
N CYS A 42 -15.99 -17.69 -26.15
CA CYS A 42 -15.91 -16.35 -26.71
C CYS A 42 -15.07 -16.30 -28.00
N ARG A 43 -15.41 -15.38 -28.89
CA ARG A 43 -14.79 -15.21 -30.21
C ARG A 43 -14.33 -13.77 -30.39
N ALA A 44 -13.08 -13.60 -30.81
CA ALA A 44 -12.48 -12.32 -31.13
C ALA A 44 -13.23 -11.59 -32.27
N SER A 45 -13.12 -10.27 -32.28
CA SER A 45 -13.60 -9.43 -33.39
C SER A 45 -12.60 -9.45 -34.55
N CYS A 46 -13.06 -9.24 -35.78
CA CYS A 46 -12.19 -9.11 -36.97
C CYS A 46 -12.67 -7.92 -37.80
N SER A 47 -11.78 -6.96 -38.06
CA SER A 47 -12.08 -5.87 -39.01
C SER A 47 -11.91 -6.37 -40.45
N ALA A 48 -12.63 -5.78 -41.41
CA ALA A 48 -12.49 -6.14 -42.82
C ALA A 48 -11.26 -5.52 -43.50
N ASP A 49 -10.65 -4.51 -42.86
CA ASP A 49 -9.57 -3.70 -43.41
C ASP A 49 -8.17 -4.17 -42.93
N GLU A 50 -8.08 -4.81 -41.77
CA GLU A 50 -6.88 -5.52 -41.30
C GLU A 50 -6.96 -7.01 -41.69
N LYS A 51 -6.06 -7.45 -42.56
CA LYS A 51 -6.08 -8.83 -43.07
C LYS A 51 -5.69 -9.84 -41.98
N GLU A 52 -6.66 -10.66 -41.58
CA GLU A 52 -6.47 -11.90 -40.81
C GLU A 52 -5.94 -11.75 -39.37
N ILE A 53 -6.02 -10.55 -38.77
CA ILE A 53 -5.78 -10.34 -37.33
C ILE A 53 -7.11 -10.26 -36.59
N TYR A 54 -7.27 -11.10 -35.58
CA TYR A 54 -8.44 -11.20 -34.71
C TYR A 54 -8.14 -10.48 -33.39
N LYS A 55 -9.06 -9.67 -32.86
CA LYS A 55 -8.82 -8.82 -31.69
C LYS A 55 -9.61 -9.24 -30.46
N PHE A 56 -8.92 -9.22 -29.33
CA PHE A 56 -9.47 -9.22 -27.98
C PHE A 56 -9.00 -7.96 -27.26
N THR A 57 -9.88 -7.30 -26.52
CA THR A 57 -9.58 -6.04 -25.82
C THR A 57 -9.79 -6.27 -24.32
N ALA A 58 -8.69 -6.42 -23.59
CA ALA A 58 -8.71 -6.76 -22.18
C ALA A 58 -9.05 -5.56 -21.29
N LYS A 59 -9.76 -5.84 -20.20
CA LYS A 59 -9.98 -4.99 -19.02
C LYS A 59 -9.95 -5.89 -17.78
N VAL A 60 -9.82 -5.33 -16.58
CA VAL A 60 -9.92 -6.08 -15.31
C VAL A 60 -11.12 -5.58 -14.53
N ASN A 61 -11.99 -6.50 -14.14
CA ASN A 61 -13.06 -6.23 -13.21
C ASN A 61 -12.52 -6.33 -11.77
N LEU A 62 -12.00 -5.21 -11.25
CA LEU A 62 -11.41 -5.11 -9.91
C LEU A 62 -12.39 -5.49 -8.77
N HIS A 63 -13.70 -5.55 -9.03
CA HIS A 63 -14.72 -5.94 -8.03
C HIS A 63 -15.10 -7.43 -8.05
N SER A 64 -14.44 -8.26 -8.84
CA SER A 64 -14.63 -9.72 -8.84
C SER A 64 -13.48 -10.43 -8.12
N GLY A 65 -13.78 -10.96 -6.94
CA GLY A 65 -12.81 -11.63 -6.06
C GLY A 65 -11.84 -10.69 -5.35
N GLU A 66 -10.89 -11.27 -4.62
CA GLU A 66 -9.80 -10.57 -3.92
C GLU A 66 -8.93 -9.75 -4.89
N LEU A 67 -8.58 -10.32 -6.05
CA LEU A 67 -7.61 -9.75 -7.00
C LEU A 67 -8.27 -8.89 -8.09
N GLY A 68 -9.50 -9.21 -8.48
CA GLY A 68 -10.05 -8.82 -9.76
C GLY A 68 -9.88 -9.92 -10.81
N TYR A 69 -10.65 -9.88 -11.89
CA TYR A 69 -10.57 -10.87 -12.98
C TYR A 69 -10.58 -10.21 -14.35
N PHE A 70 -9.91 -10.83 -15.33
CA PHE A 70 -9.90 -10.35 -16.70
C PHE A 70 -11.31 -10.46 -17.31
N GLN A 71 -11.70 -9.43 -18.05
CA GLN A 71 -12.81 -9.48 -19.00
C GLN A 71 -12.30 -9.00 -20.35
N PHE A 72 -13.02 -9.33 -21.43
CA PHE A 72 -12.69 -8.85 -22.77
C PHE A 72 -13.92 -8.18 -23.39
N GLU A 73 -13.76 -7.01 -24.02
CA GLU A 73 -14.87 -6.24 -24.60
C GLU A 73 -15.74 -7.10 -25.55
N GLU A 74 -15.11 -8.01 -26.29
CA GLU A 74 -15.75 -8.92 -27.25
C GLU A 74 -16.58 -10.04 -26.59
N CYS A 75 -16.35 -10.32 -25.31
CA CYS A 75 -17.05 -11.34 -24.53
C CYS A 75 -18.19 -10.76 -23.67
N GLY A 76 -18.26 -9.43 -23.53
CA GLY A 76 -19.13 -8.75 -22.57
C GLY A 76 -18.65 -8.89 -21.13
N ASP A 77 -19.56 -8.69 -20.18
CA ASP A 77 -19.24 -8.68 -18.74
C ASP A 77 -19.22 -10.10 -18.15
N ILE A 78 -18.32 -10.93 -18.67
CA ILE A 78 -17.99 -12.27 -18.19
C ILE A 78 -16.57 -12.22 -17.64
N ASP A 79 -16.39 -12.61 -16.37
CA ASP A 79 -15.08 -12.74 -15.72
C ASP A 79 -14.38 -14.02 -16.18
N ASN A 80 -13.07 -13.92 -16.46
CA ASN A 80 -12.19 -14.97 -17.00
C ASN A 80 -12.87 -15.87 -18.07
N PRO A 81 -13.40 -15.27 -19.16
CA PRO A 81 -14.17 -16.01 -20.17
C PRO A 81 -13.28 -17.04 -20.90
N THR A 82 -13.88 -18.16 -21.32
CA THR A 82 -13.17 -19.12 -22.15
C THR A 82 -13.03 -18.57 -23.57
N LEU A 83 -11.81 -18.25 -24.00
CA LEU A 83 -11.53 -17.70 -25.33
C LEU A 83 -11.34 -18.81 -26.37
N GLY A 84 -11.61 -18.50 -27.64
CA GLY A 84 -11.49 -19.43 -28.76
C GLY A 84 -10.51 -18.96 -29.84
N LEU A 85 -9.42 -19.71 -30.02
CA LEU A 85 -8.35 -19.40 -30.97
C LEU A 85 -8.29 -20.46 -32.09
N GLU A 86 -8.58 -20.08 -33.33
CA GLU A 86 -8.47 -20.94 -34.51
C GLU A 86 -7.00 -21.13 -34.90
N VAL A 87 -6.55 -22.40 -34.95
CA VAL A 87 -5.15 -22.75 -35.25
C VAL A 87 -4.72 -22.19 -36.61
N GLY A 88 -3.54 -21.58 -36.66
CA GLY A 88 -3.00 -20.93 -37.85
C GLY A 88 -3.44 -19.47 -38.05
N LYS A 89 -4.29 -18.91 -37.17
CA LYS A 89 -4.68 -17.49 -37.17
C LYS A 89 -3.91 -16.69 -36.13
N THR A 90 -3.81 -15.39 -36.36
CA THR A 90 -3.14 -14.43 -35.48
C THR A 90 -4.18 -13.67 -34.67
N TYR A 91 -3.97 -13.65 -33.36
CA TYR A 91 -4.80 -12.95 -32.38
C TYR A 91 -3.98 -11.83 -31.76
N ARG A 92 -4.61 -10.67 -31.58
CA ARG A 92 -4.06 -9.49 -30.90
C ARG A 92 -4.87 -9.22 -29.64
N PHE A 93 -4.19 -9.23 -28.52
CA PHE A 93 -4.74 -8.85 -27.22
C PHE A 93 -4.32 -7.40 -26.95
N LEU A 94 -5.28 -6.52 -26.69
CA LEU A 94 -5.05 -5.10 -26.43
C LEU A 94 -5.22 -4.82 -24.94
N GLN A 95 -4.26 -4.09 -24.34
CA GLN A 95 -4.33 -3.56 -22.98
C GLN A 95 -4.10 -2.05 -23.03
N LYS A 96 -5.16 -1.33 -22.66
CA LYS A 96 -5.29 0.14 -22.72
C LYS A 96 -6.29 0.67 -21.70
N ASP A 97 -7.04 -0.22 -21.06
CA ASP A 97 -7.99 0.17 -20.02
C ASP A 97 -7.21 0.35 -18.74
N VAL A 98 -7.47 1.41 -17.98
CA VAL A 98 -6.70 1.70 -16.75
C VAL A 98 -6.81 0.61 -15.69
N SER A 99 -7.84 -0.24 -15.76
CA SER A 99 -7.90 -1.47 -14.94
C SER A 99 -6.81 -2.49 -15.27
N ASN A 100 -6.12 -2.39 -16.41
CA ASN A 100 -4.98 -3.26 -16.75
C ASN A 100 -3.67 -2.87 -16.03
N HIS A 101 -3.59 -1.72 -15.36
CA HIS A 101 -2.44 -1.39 -14.49
C HIS A 101 -2.19 -2.53 -13.49
N MET A 102 -0.93 -2.90 -13.26
CA MET A 102 -0.53 -4.08 -12.48
C MET A 102 -1.10 -5.44 -12.96
N HIS A 103 -1.66 -5.54 -14.17
CA HIS A 103 -2.20 -6.79 -14.72
C HIS A 103 -1.65 -7.13 -16.12
N PRO A 104 -0.32 -7.29 -16.30
CA PRO A 104 0.31 -7.75 -17.55
C PRO A 104 -0.21 -9.14 -17.96
N LEU A 105 -0.61 -9.31 -19.23
CA LEU A 105 -1.27 -10.54 -19.70
C LEU A 105 -0.26 -11.56 -20.22
N GLY A 106 -0.14 -12.69 -19.53
CA GLY A 106 0.70 -13.82 -19.89
C GLY A 106 -0.06 -14.97 -20.57
N PHE A 107 0.69 -15.91 -21.16
CA PHE A 107 0.15 -17.09 -21.84
C PHE A 107 0.93 -18.36 -21.48
N ALA A 108 0.22 -19.38 -20.97
CA ALA A 108 0.85 -20.62 -20.49
C ALA A 108 0.12 -21.90 -20.95
N TYR A 109 0.82 -23.04 -20.86
CA TYR A 109 0.23 -24.35 -21.15
C TYR A 109 -0.57 -24.93 -19.97
N TYR A 110 -0.42 -24.34 -18.78
CA TYR A 110 -1.12 -24.73 -17.55
C TYR A 110 -1.59 -23.48 -16.80
N PRO A 111 -2.54 -23.60 -15.85
CA PRO A 111 -2.93 -22.49 -15.00
C PRO A 111 -1.75 -21.86 -14.27
N ASP A 112 -1.81 -20.55 -14.14
CA ASP A 112 -0.95 -19.64 -13.37
C ASP A 112 0.52 -19.54 -13.80
N GLY A 113 0.92 -20.15 -14.93
CA GLY A 113 2.21 -19.92 -15.58
C GLY A 113 3.41 -20.00 -14.63
N ALA A 114 4.29 -18.99 -14.68
CA ALA A 114 5.44 -18.87 -13.80
C ALA A 114 5.11 -19.00 -12.29
N HIS A 115 4.01 -18.42 -11.79
CA HIS A 115 3.66 -18.48 -10.36
C HIS A 115 3.50 -19.93 -9.86
N ALA A 116 2.99 -20.83 -10.70
CA ALA A 116 2.85 -22.24 -10.36
C ALA A 116 4.08 -23.09 -10.73
N GLY A 117 5.19 -22.48 -11.16
CA GLY A 117 6.34 -23.17 -11.74
C GLY A 117 5.91 -24.03 -12.93
N LYS A 118 5.18 -23.42 -13.88
CA LYS A 118 4.65 -24.10 -15.07
C LYS A 118 5.18 -23.46 -16.35
N ASP A 119 5.39 -24.33 -17.32
CA ASP A 119 5.84 -23.99 -18.66
C ASP A 119 4.91 -22.96 -19.33
N GLU A 120 5.47 -21.80 -19.65
CA GLU A 120 4.83 -20.74 -20.43
C GLU A 120 4.93 -20.98 -21.94
N LEU A 121 4.23 -20.17 -22.75
CA LEU A 121 4.39 -20.18 -24.20
C LEU A 121 5.69 -19.49 -24.61
N GLU A 122 6.82 -20.19 -24.53
CA GLU A 122 8.11 -19.69 -24.98
C GLU A 122 8.59 -20.36 -26.28
N PRO A 123 9.49 -19.73 -27.06
CA PRO A 123 10.07 -20.32 -28.28
C PRO A 123 10.87 -21.62 -28.02
N SER A 124 11.36 -21.77 -26.80
CA SER A 124 12.14 -22.88 -26.23
C SER A 124 11.28 -24.05 -25.71
N ILE A 125 9.98 -23.83 -25.46
CA ILE A 125 9.11 -24.77 -24.76
C ILE A 125 8.19 -25.50 -25.73
N LEU A 126 8.40 -26.82 -25.85
CA LEU A 126 7.57 -27.70 -26.68
C LEU A 126 6.13 -27.77 -26.14
N PRO A 127 5.10 -27.49 -26.96
CA PRO A 127 3.71 -27.64 -26.52
C PRO A 127 3.42 -29.07 -25.99
N PRO A 128 2.77 -29.24 -24.83
CA PRO A 128 2.57 -30.54 -24.21
C PRO A 128 1.90 -31.57 -25.13
N GLY A 129 2.64 -32.65 -25.42
CA GLY A 129 2.18 -33.74 -26.29
C GLY A 129 2.36 -33.51 -27.79
N SER A 130 2.89 -32.35 -28.23
CA SER A 130 3.26 -32.12 -29.63
C SER A 130 4.43 -33.02 -30.06
N SER A 131 4.46 -33.32 -31.35
CA SER A 131 5.49 -34.12 -32.02
C SER A 131 6.50 -33.30 -32.81
N SER A 132 6.42 -31.97 -32.69
CA SER A 132 7.34 -31.01 -33.32
C SER A 132 8.75 -31.07 -32.72
N LEU A 133 9.68 -30.37 -33.36
CA LEU A 133 11.06 -30.13 -32.89
C LEU A 133 11.30 -28.64 -32.58
N CYS A 134 10.22 -27.87 -32.41
CA CYS A 134 10.27 -26.42 -32.31
C CYS A 134 11.09 -25.93 -31.11
N ASP A 135 11.19 -26.72 -30.04
CA ASP A 135 12.01 -26.48 -28.86
C ASP A 135 13.51 -26.48 -29.22
N THR A 136 13.94 -27.47 -30.01
CA THR A 136 15.33 -27.57 -30.47
C THR A 136 15.67 -26.57 -31.59
N GLU A 137 14.66 -26.07 -32.30
CA GLU A 137 14.80 -25.05 -33.34
C GLU A 137 14.58 -23.62 -32.81
N LEU A 138 14.10 -23.48 -31.57
CA LEU A 138 13.70 -22.22 -30.92
C LEU A 138 12.63 -21.46 -31.72
N THR A 139 11.61 -22.21 -32.15
CA THR A 139 10.52 -21.77 -33.03
C THR A 139 9.12 -22.08 -32.49
N CYS A 140 8.97 -22.52 -31.24
CA CYS A 140 7.65 -22.83 -30.69
C CYS A 140 6.72 -21.58 -30.65
N PRO A 141 5.39 -21.78 -30.63
CA PRO A 141 4.44 -20.67 -30.51
C PRO A 141 4.67 -19.89 -29.21
N ALA A 142 4.97 -18.61 -29.37
CA ALA A 142 5.19 -17.67 -28.27
C ALA A 142 4.38 -16.38 -28.53
N PRO A 143 3.95 -15.67 -27.47
CA PRO A 143 3.45 -14.32 -27.59
C PRO A 143 4.54 -13.38 -28.09
N MET A 144 4.13 -12.28 -28.71
CA MET A 144 5.02 -11.19 -29.12
C MET A 144 4.48 -9.90 -28.51
N TYR A 145 5.26 -9.23 -27.65
CA TYR A 145 4.82 -8.07 -26.88
C TYR A 145 5.17 -6.74 -27.58
N PHE A 146 4.23 -5.77 -27.51
CA PHE A 146 4.31 -4.48 -28.20
C PHE A 146 3.86 -3.34 -27.28
N GLN A 147 4.46 -2.16 -27.51
CA GLN A 147 4.03 -0.88 -26.94
C GLN A 147 3.82 0.12 -28.08
N ASN A 148 2.66 0.78 -28.13
CA ASN A 148 2.23 1.71 -29.19
C ASN A 148 2.36 1.18 -30.64
N GLY A 149 2.39 -0.14 -30.80
CA GLY A 149 2.57 -0.84 -32.08
C GLY A 149 4.03 -1.13 -32.46
N ASP A 150 5.00 -0.62 -31.70
CA ASP A 150 6.40 -1.01 -31.81
C ASP A 150 6.63 -2.34 -31.08
N TYR A 151 7.35 -3.25 -31.72
CA TYR A 151 7.66 -4.57 -31.18
C TYR A 151 8.83 -4.46 -30.21
N LEU A 152 8.65 -4.94 -28.99
CA LEU A 152 9.66 -4.85 -27.94
C LEU A 152 10.73 -5.94 -28.10
N GLY A 153 10.35 -7.12 -28.60
CA GLY A 153 11.22 -8.28 -28.64
C GLY A 153 12.25 -8.34 -29.79
N MET A 154 13.12 -9.35 -29.72
CA MET A 154 14.09 -9.66 -30.78
C MET A 154 13.72 -10.88 -31.63
N TYR A 155 13.13 -11.92 -31.02
CA TYR A 155 12.58 -13.11 -31.69
C TYR A 155 11.34 -12.76 -32.54
N SER A 156 10.85 -13.64 -33.40
CA SER A 156 9.49 -13.49 -33.96
C SER A 156 8.94 -14.81 -34.45
N HIS A 157 7.81 -15.24 -33.88
CA HIS A 157 7.03 -16.37 -34.39
C HIS A 157 6.21 -15.97 -35.65
N ASN A 158 5.95 -14.68 -35.86
CA ASN A 158 5.12 -14.19 -36.95
C ASN A 158 5.75 -13.04 -37.75
N ALA A 159 6.60 -13.41 -38.71
CA ALA A 159 7.31 -12.51 -39.63
C ALA A 159 6.42 -11.59 -40.51
N THR A 160 5.08 -11.74 -40.47
CA THR A 160 4.14 -10.81 -41.12
C THR A 160 3.73 -9.62 -40.25
N ILE A 161 3.91 -9.73 -38.92
CA ILE A 161 3.69 -8.65 -37.95
C ILE A 161 4.99 -7.88 -37.74
N ALA A 162 5.98 -8.53 -37.12
CA ALA A 162 7.33 -8.03 -36.92
C ALA A 162 8.35 -9.10 -37.31
N LYS A 163 9.54 -8.71 -37.74
CA LYS A 163 10.60 -9.64 -38.14
C LYS A 163 11.64 -9.75 -37.03
N SER A 164 12.17 -10.95 -36.82
CA SER A 164 13.26 -11.16 -35.88
C SER A 164 14.48 -10.32 -36.26
N SER A 165 15.15 -9.77 -35.25
CA SER A 165 16.37 -8.98 -35.42
C SER A 165 17.55 -9.84 -35.92
N PRO A 166 18.54 -9.27 -36.65
CA PRO A 166 19.75 -10.02 -36.99
C PRO A 166 20.52 -10.43 -35.74
N ASN A 167 20.82 -11.72 -35.59
CA ASN A 167 21.40 -12.31 -34.36
C ASN A 167 20.52 -12.09 -33.11
N TYR A 168 19.20 -12.21 -33.25
CA TYR A 168 18.26 -12.14 -32.13
C TYR A 168 18.60 -13.14 -31.02
N ASP A 169 18.32 -12.75 -29.77
CA ASP A 169 18.18 -13.72 -28.69
C ASP A 169 16.81 -14.41 -28.81
N PRO A 170 16.76 -15.76 -28.96
CA PRO A 170 15.49 -16.49 -29.03
C PRO A 170 14.64 -16.42 -27.76
N SER A 171 15.20 -16.13 -26.56
CA SER A 171 14.36 -15.93 -25.37
C SER A 171 13.72 -14.55 -25.31
N ASN A 172 14.26 -13.54 -26.01
CA ASN A 172 13.67 -12.20 -26.01
C ASN A 172 12.53 -12.12 -27.04
N PHE A 173 11.31 -12.40 -26.57
CA PHE A 173 10.04 -12.15 -27.27
C PHE A 173 9.31 -10.87 -26.78
N GLY A 174 10.00 -10.04 -26.00
CA GLY A 174 9.57 -8.71 -25.55
C GLY A 174 8.87 -8.67 -24.18
N LEU A 175 8.78 -9.77 -23.45
CA LEU A 175 8.18 -9.82 -22.10
C LEU A 175 8.97 -8.97 -21.11
N ASP A 176 10.31 -9.12 -21.09
CA ASP A 176 11.22 -8.42 -20.18
C ASP A 176 11.16 -6.88 -20.31
N ASP A 177 10.76 -6.36 -21.48
CA ASP A 177 10.58 -4.93 -21.78
C ASP A 177 9.12 -4.46 -21.60
N TYR A 178 8.20 -5.39 -21.34
CA TYR A 178 6.75 -5.19 -21.25
C TYR A 178 6.27 -5.27 -19.80
N GLU A 179 6.63 -6.33 -19.08
CA GLU A 179 6.12 -6.62 -17.74
C GLU A 179 6.56 -5.59 -16.68
N PRO A 180 7.86 -5.20 -16.57
CA PRO A 180 8.30 -4.24 -15.55
C PRO A 180 7.55 -2.90 -15.60
N LYS A 181 7.07 -2.50 -16.78
CA LYS A 181 6.30 -1.26 -16.95
C LYS A 181 4.96 -1.28 -16.20
N PHE A 182 4.38 -2.45 -15.94
CA PHE A 182 3.12 -2.56 -15.20
C PHE A 182 3.26 -2.27 -13.70
N PHE A 183 4.48 -2.30 -13.17
CA PHE A 183 4.83 -1.90 -11.80
C PHE A 183 5.12 -0.40 -11.63
N ARG A 184 5.02 0.40 -12.70
CA ARG A 184 5.15 1.87 -12.62
C ARG A 184 3.98 2.51 -11.86
N PRO A 185 4.17 3.73 -11.33
CA PRO A 185 3.07 4.60 -10.92
C PRO A 185 1.98 4.65 -12.01
N ILE A 186 0.72 4.59 -11.59
CA ILE A 186 -0.41 4.44 -12.52
C ILE A 186 -0.53 5.59 -13.53
N THR A 187 -0.12 6.80 -13.15
CA THR A 187 -0.10 7.99 -14.02
C THR A 187 0.90 7.81 -15.16
N GLU A 188 2.16 7.44 -14.87
CA GLU A 188 3.17 7.13 -15.88
C GLU A 188 2.75 5.93 -16.78
N TRP A 189 2.14 4.89 -16.19
CA TRP A 189 1.64 3.75 -16.95
C TRP A 189 0.56 4.14 -17.98
N ILE A 190 -0.26 5.16 -17.70
CA ILE A 190 -1.23 5.70 -18.66
C ILE A 190 -0.52 6.39 -19.83
N GLU A 191 0.54 7.16 -19.57
CA GLU A 191 1.31 7.86 -20.60
C GLU A 191 2.01 6.91 -21.58
N TYR A 192 2.39 5.71 -21.12
CA TYR A 192 2.93 4.65 -21.98
C TYR A 192 1.98 4.21 -23.10
N GLY A 193 0.68 4.48 -23.00
CA GLY A 193 -0.29 4.29 -24.08
C GLY A 193 -0.75 2.84 -24.28
N LEU A 194 -0.77 2.39 -25.55
CA LEU A 194 -1.35 1.09 -25.89
C LEU A 194 -0.33 -0.04 -25.75
N PHE A 195 -0.56 -0.95 -24.81
CA PHE A 195 0.10 -2.25 -24.77
C PHE A 195 -0.66 -3.27 -25.61
N SER A 196 0.05 -4.19 -26.29
CA SER A 196 -0.60 -5.30 -26.98
C SER A 196 0.29 -6.52 -27.16
N ILE A 197 -0.35 -7.69 -27.27
CA ILE A 197 0.30 -8.98 -27.50
C ILE A 197 -0.24 -9.61 -28.78
N ASP A 198 0.63 -9.94 -29.73
CA ASP A 198 0.26 -10.78 -30.87
C ASP A 198 0.66 -12.24 -30.62
N LEU A 199 -0.34 -13.13 -30.64
CA LEU A 199 -0.16 -14.58 -30.52
C LEU A 199 -0.63 -15.27 -31.80
N LYS A 200 0.18 -16.21 -32.30
CA LYS A 200 -0.19 -17.10 -33.40
C LYS A 200 0.17 -18.53 -33.00
N PHE A 201 -0.83 -19.41 -32.93
CA PHE A 201 -0.64 -20.80 -32.55
C PHE A 201 -0.80 -21.69 -33.79
N ASP A 202 0.32 -22.23 -34.28
CA ASP A 202 0.39 -22.98 -35.56
C ASP A 202 0.34 -24.51 -35.42
N HIS A 203 0.38 -25.04 -34.19
CA HIS A 203 0.47 -26.47 -33.94
C HIS A 203 -0.92 -27.13 -33.85
N ASP A 204 -1.28 -27.94 -34.85
CA ASP A 204 -2.57 -28.64 -34.93
C ASP A 204 -2.56 -30.07 -34.37
N ASP A 205 -1.43 -30.50 -33.78
CA ASP A 205 -1.25 -31.78 -33.09
C ASP A 205 -1.40 -31.71 -31.56
N VAL A 206 -1.54 -30.49 -31.02
CA VAL A 206 -1.83 -30.22 -29.60
C VAL A 206 -3.29 -30.54 -29.30
N ASN A 207 -3.53 -31.32 -28.24
CA ASN A 207 -4.85 -31.81 -27.82
C ASN A 207 -5.25 -31.33 -26.42
N GLN A 208 -4.73 -30.17 -26.03
CA GLN A 208 -4.95 -29.52 -24.74
C GLN A 208 -5.37 -28.07 -24.97
N ASP A 209 -6.09 -27.51 -23.99
CA ASP A 209 -6.35 -26.09 -23.88
C ASP A 209 -5.08 -25.34 -23.45
N LEU A 210 -5.04 -24.04 -23.72
CA LEU A 210 -4.03 -23.12 -23.18
C LEU A 210 -4.67 -22.23 -22.11
N PHE A 211 -3.88 -21.38 -21.46
CA PHE A 211 -4.36 -20.39 -20.50
C PHE A 211 -3.79 -19.01 -20.83
N TYR A 212 -4.58 -17.97 -20.56
CA TYR A 212 -4.06 -16.63 -20.31
C TYR A 212 -4.10 -16.38 -18.80
N PHE A 213 -3.16 -15.60 -18.27
CA PHE A 213 -3.05 -15.33 -16.84
C PHE A 213 -2.44 -13.93 -16.59
N CYS A 214 -2.34 -13.50 -15.33
CA CYS A 214 -1.63 -12.27 -14.96
C CYS A 214 -0.20 -12.64 -14.54
N HIS A 215 0.83 -11.95 -15.05
CA HIS A 215 2.22 -12.20 -14.61
C HIS A 215 2.52 -11.70 -13.17
N ILE A 216 1.66 -10.84 -12.61
CA ILE A 216 1.82 -10.27 -11.25
C ILE A 216 0.96 -11.00 -10.22
N HIS A 217 -0.20 -11.54 -10.61
CA HIS A 217 -1.17 -12.13 -9.70
C HIS A 217 -1.57 -13.55 -10.10
N GLN A 218 -1.20 -14.52 -9.26
CA GLN A 218 -1.70 -15.88 -9.29
C GLN A 218 -3.24 -15.93 -9.13
N TYR A 219 -3.89 -17.02 -9.58
CA TYR A 219 -5.34 -17.27 -9.48
C TYR A 219 -6.24 -16.44 -10.41
N MET A 220 -5.64 -15.66 -11.33
CA MET A 220 -6.33 -14.92 -12.38
C MET A 220 -6.39 -15.65 -13.74
N SER A 221 -6.06 -16.94 -13.80
CA SER A 221 -5.98 -17.66 -15.08
C SER A 221 -7.34 -17.91 -15.71
N GLY A 222 -7.48 -17.58 -16.99
CA GLY A 222 -8.62 -17.94 -17.83
C GLY A 222 -8.25 -18.87 -18.98
N ARG A 223 -9.25 -19.58 -19.52
CA ARG A 223 -9.04 -20.70 -20.46
C ARG A 223 -9.03 -20.25 -21.92
N ILE A 224 -8.18 -20.89 -22.72
CA ILE A 224 -8.13 -20.77 -24.18
C ILE A 224 -8.40 -22.14 -24.80
N LYS A 225 -9.47 -22.27 -25.59
CA LYS A 225 -9.71 -23.43 -26.44
C LYS A 225 -9.14 -23.22 -27.83
N LEU A 226 -8.27 -24.13 -28.25
CA LEU A 226 -7.81 -24.23 -29.64
C LEU A 226 -8.94 -24.79 -30.52
N LEU A 227 -9.18 -24.14 -31.66
CA LEU A 227 -10.27 -24.43 -32.57
C LEU A 227 -9.77 -24.90 -33.93
N LYS A 228 -10.59 -25.72 -34.60
CA LYS A 228 -10.38 -26.16 -35.99
C LYS A 228 -11.72 -26.21 -36.73
N HIS A 229 -11.89 -25.34 -37.70
CA HIS A 229 -13.16 -25.03 -38.35
C HIS A 229 -14.23 -24.52 -37.36
N ASN A 230 -13.85 -23.62 -36.45
CA ASN A 230 -14.64 -23.06 -35.34
C ASN A 230 -15.04 -24.03 -34.20
N GLU A 231 -14.77 -25.33 -34.33
CA GLU A 231 -15.05 -26.34 -33.30
C GLU A 231 -13.83 -26.57 -32.39
N PRO A 232 -13.98 -26.74 -31.07
CA PRO A 232 -12.87 -27.06 -30.18
C PRO A 232 -12.15 -28.37 -30.56
N ILE A 233 -10.82 -28.32 -30.65
CA ILE A 233 -9.96 -29.51 -30.81
C ILE A 233 -10.06 -30.40 -29.57
N GLN A 234 -10.17 -29.77 -28.40
CA GLN A 234 -10.33 -30.43 -27.10
C GLN A 234 -11.66 -29.98 -26.44
N PRO A 235 -12.74 -30.79 -26.58
CA PRO A 235 -14.04 -30.47 -25.99
C PRO A 235 -14.08 -30.57 -24.46
N VAL A 236 -13.16 -31.32 -23.84
CA VAL A 236 -13.11 -31.51 -22.37
C VAL A 236 -12.04 -30.59 -21.79
N ASP A 237 -12.38 -29.80 -20.77
CA ASP A 237 -11.46 -28.84 -20.15
C ASP A 237 -10.22 -29.51 -19.53
N LEU A 238 -9.12 -29.50 -20.30
CA LEU A 238 -7.87 -30.19 -19.99
C LEU A 238 -6.68 -29.35 -20.50
N PRO A 239 -5.73 -28.93 -19.63
CA PRO A 239 -5.69 -29.16 -18.18
C PRO A 239 -6.89 -28.62 -17.40
N ILE A 240 -7.17 -29.19 -16.23
CA ILE A 240 -8.13 -28.63 -15.28
C ILE A 240 -7.57 -27.33 -14.69
N LEU A 241 -8.44 -26.38 -14.33
CA LEU A 241 -8.01 -25.09 -13.76
C LEU A 241 -7.39 -25.25 -12.36
N GLY A 242 -7.91 -26.20 -11.56
CA GLY A 242 -7.37 -26.52 -10.22
C GLY A 242 -8.06 -25.79 -9.07
N TYR A 243 -8.70 -24.64 -9.35
CA TYR A 243 -9.48 -23.85 -8.41
C TYR A 243 -10.80 -23.38 -9.06
N ASP A 244 -11.74 -22.90 -8.23
CA ASP A 244 -12.95 -22.19 -8.65
C ASP A 244 -12.71 -20.67 -8.55
N TYR A 245 -13.29 -19.88 -9.46
CA TYR A 245 -13.27 -18.42 -9.31
C TYR A 245 -14.15 -17.97 -8.14
N GLU A 246 -13.66 -17.01 -7.38
CA GLU A 246 -14.47 -16.31 -6.39
C GLU A 246 -15.61 -15.56 -7.10
N THR A 247 -16.77 -15.44 -6.46
CA THR A 247 -17.85 -14.61 -7.02
C THR A 247 -18.49 -13.78 -5.92
N THR A 248 -18.43 -12.46 -6.07
CA THR A 248 -19.00 -11.52 -5.11
C THR A 248 -20.52 -11.63 -5.15
N ARG A 249 -21.13 -11.97 -4.01
CA ARG A 249 -22.57 -12.25 -3.87
C ARG A 249 -23.06 -11.76 -2.50
N GLY A 250 -24.38 -11.68 -2.32
CA GLY A 250 -24.97 -11.37 -1.01
C GLY A 250 -24.49 -10.03 -0.47
N TYR A 251 -24.02 -10.02 0.79
CA TYR A 251 -23.52 -8.83 1.47
C TYR A 251 -22.34 -8.19 0.74
N ASP A 252 -21.33 -8.99 0.37
CA ASP A 252 -20.14 -8.55 -0.35
C ASP A 252 -20.46 -7.83 -1.66
N ALA A 253 -21.42 -8.34 -2.45
CA ALA A 253 -21.86 -7.69 -3.68
C ALA A 253 -22.50 -6.30 -3.44
N THR A 254 -23.08 -6.07 -2.26
CA THR A 254 -23.64 -4.76 -1.86
C THR A 254 -22.59 -3.79 -1.32
N CYS A 255 -21.51 -4.29 -0.72
CA CYS A 255 -20.38 -3.48 -0.26
C CYS A 255 -19.33 -3.22 -1.36
N GLY A 256 -19.29 -4.05 -2.41
CA GLY A 256 -18.22 -4.02 -3.42
C GLY A 256 -16.96 -4.80 -3.00
N THR A 257 -17.08 -5.62 -1.97
CA THR A 257 -16.00 -6.30 -1.23
C THR A 257 -15.97 -7.80 -1.53
N HIS A 258 -15.12 -8.53 -0.82
CA HIS A 258 -15.07 -9.99 -0.78
C HIS A 258 -14.81 -10.48 0.66
N GLY A 259 -15.42 -11.60 1.05
CA GLY A 259 -15.14 -12.30 2.31
C GLY A 259 -15.80 -11.74 3.57
N LEU A 260 -16.66 -10.72 3.49
CA LEU A 260 -17.13 -9.98 4.68
C LEU A 260 -18.44 -10.50 5.30
N ASP A 261 -19.20 -11.37 4.61
CA ASP A 261 -20.54 -11.81 5.09
C ASP A 261 -20.51 -12.38 6.53
N ALA A 262 -19.42 -13.06 6.90
CA ALA A 262 -19.25 -13.65 8.24
C ALA A 262 -18.93 -12.65 9.37
N PHE A 263 -18.48 -11.44 9.03
CA PHE A 263 -17.93 -10.45 9.97
C PHE A 263 -18.89 -9.28 10.26
N GLN A 264 -20.14 -9.39 9.83
CA GLN A 264 -21.20 -8.44 10.16
C GLN A 264 -21.42 -8.34 11.69
N ILE A 265 -21.45 -7.11 12.20
CA ILE A 265 -21.69 -6.82 13.63
C ILE A 265 -23.18 -7.05 13.98
N PRO A 266 -23.52 -7.69 15.12
CA PRO A 266 -22.64 -8.09 16.22
C PRO A 266 -21.88 -9.39 15.97
N HIS A 267 -20.59 -9.38 16.29
CA HIS A 267 -19.67 -10.52 16.25
C HIS A 267 -18.96 -10.63 17.62
N ASP A 268 -18.75 -11.86 18.13
CA ASP A 268 -18.24 -12.09 19.51
C ASP A 268 -16.76 -11.70 19.69
N GLU A 269 -16.04 -11.58 18.58
CA GLU A 269 -14.59 -11.28 18.51
C GLU A 269 -14.34 -9.85 17.99
N CYS A 270 -15.35 -8.97 18.04
CA CYS A 270 -15.27 -7.56 17.62
C CYS A 270 -15.98 -6.64 18.63
N PRO A 271 -15.67 -5.32 18.66
CA PRO A 271 -16.48 -4.33 19.36
C PRO A 271 -17.90 -4.22 18.76
N THR A 272 -18.80 -3.50 19.44
CA THR A 272 -20.20 -3.34 18.99
C THR A 272 -20.39 -2.41 17.79
N LYS A 273 -19.32 -1.77 17.33
CA LYS A 273 -19.19 -0.87 16.16
C LYS A 273 -17.72 -0.43 16.06
N PHE A 274 -17.31 0.06 14.90
CA PHE A 274 -16.12 0.90 14.73
C PHE A 274 -16.55 2.32 14.35
N VAL A 275 -17.54 2.46 13.47
CA VAL A 275 -18.04 3.77 13.02
C VAL A 275 -19.16 4.31 13.92
N CYS A 276 -18.98 5.51 14.47
CA CYS A 276 -19.91 6.20 15.35
C CYS A 276 -20.92 7.11 14.61
N ASP A 277 -22.04 7.40 15.28
CA ASP A 277 -22.99 8.44 14.92
C ASP A 277 -23.66 8.26 13.52
N LYS A 278 -23.77 6.99 13.09
CA LYS A 278 -24.41 6.54 11.83
C LYS A 278 -25.85 7.04 11.64
N GLU A 279 -26.52 7.49 12.69
CA GLU A 279 -27.84 8.13 12.62
C GLU A 279 -27.82 9.56 12.06
N GLU A 280 -26.66 10.22 11.99
CA GLU A 280 -26.49 11.55 11.37
C GLU A 280 -26.20 11.46 9.87
N ALA A 281 -25.80 10.29 9.37
CA ALA A 281 -25.45 10.05 7.98
C ALA A 281 -26.65 9.93 7.03
N ASN A 282 -26.38 10.12 5.74
CA ASN A 282 -27.31 9.76 4.67
C ASN A 282 -27.34 8.22 4.45
N ASP A 283 -28.33 7.70 3.72
CA ASP A 283 -28.50 6.24 3.53
C ASP A 283 -27.29 5.55 2.84
N GLY A 284 -26.57 6.26 1.96
CA GLY A 284 -25.36 5.78 1.28
C GLY A 284 -24.18 5.68 2.23
N LEU A 285 -23.83 6.79 2.89
CA LEU A 285 -22.75 6.84 3.87
C LEU A 285 -23.01 5.88 5.04
N LYS A 286 -24.26 5.69 5.43
CA LYS A 286 -24.63 4.71 6.44
C LYS A 286 -24.37 3.27 5.97
N HIS A 287 -24.73 2.93 4.74
CA HIS A 287 -24.43 1.61 4.15
C HIS A 287 -22.93 1.38 4.04
N PHE A 288 -22.17 2.38 3.56
CA PHE A 288 -20.71 2.32 3.54
C PHE A 288 -20.12 2.14 4.95
N ALA A 289 -20.62 2.85 5.95
CA ALA A 289 -20.21 2.70 7.35
C ALA A 289 -20.59 1.32 7.96
N ASP A 290 -21.66 0.67 7.49
CA ASP A 290 -22.01 -0.71 7.87
C ASP A 290 -21.04 -1.73 7.21
N CYS A 291 -20.60 -1.48 5.98
CA CYS A 291 -19.52 -2.22 5.33
C CYS A 291 -18.17 -2.03 6.06
N VAL A 292 -17.79 -0.79 6.43
CA VAL A 292 -16.56 -0.48 7.20
C VAL A 292 -16.55 -1.19 8.56
N ASP A 293 -17.67 -1.23 9.27
CA ASP A 293 -17.80 -2.01 10.51
C ASP A 293 -17.47 -3.51 10.31
N SER A 294 -17.83 -4.07 9.14
CA SER A 294 -17.59 -5.49 8.82
C SER A 294 -16.16 -5.74 8.33
N MET A 295 -15.61 -4.80 7.55
CA MET A 295 -14.20 -4.77 7.13
C MET A 295 -13.28 -4.76 8.35
N ASN A 296 -13.44 -3.76 9.23
CA ASN A 296 -12.64 -3.65 10.45
C ASN A 296 -12.83 -4.85 11.38
N CYS A 297 -14.02 -5.47 11.42
CA CYS A 297 -14.22 -6.72 12.17
C CYS A 297 -13.45 -7.91 11.56
N ALA A 298 -13.45 -8.06 10.23
CA ALA A 298 -12.69 -9.10 9.53
C ALA A 298 -11.17 -8.93 9.76
N MET A 299 -10.68 -7.69 9.62
CA MET A 299 -9.31 -7.32 9.92
C MET A 299 -8.93 -7.69 11.35
N MET A 300 -9.71 -7.23 12.34
CA MET A 300 -9.46 -7.46 13.76
C MET A 300 -9.41 -8.95 14.13
N VAL A 301 -10.26 -9.78 13.51
CA VAL A 301 -10.25 -11.23 13.76
C VAL A 301 -9.01 -11.88 13.13
N GLY A 302 -8.67 -11.56 11.87
CA GLY A 302 -7.46 -12.09 11.23
C GLY A 302 -6.17 -11.62 11.92
N MET A 303 -6.17 -10.39 12.44
CA MET A 303 -5.06 -9.80 13.21
C MET A 303 -5.04 -10.21 14.69
N THR A 304 -5.86 -11.20 15.09
CA THR A 304 -5.66 -11.90 16.36
C THR A 304 -4.97 -13.23 16.09
N THR A 305 -3.65 -13.30 16.28
CA THR A 305 -2.81 -14.44 15.86
C THR A 305 -2.04 -15.04 17.03
N SER A 306 -1.79 -16.34 16.98
CA SER A 306 -0.84 -17.03 17.85
C SER A 306 0.57 -16.96 17.25
N VAL A 307 1.60 -16.91 18.10
CA VAL A 307 2.99 -17.20 17.66
C VAL A 307 3.29 -18.71 17.65
N LYS A 308 2.43 -19.51 18.29
CA LYS A 308 2.67 -20.94 18.48
C LYS A 308 2.66 -21.69 17.15
N GLY A 309 3.75 -22.39 16.85
CA GLY A 309 3.90 -23.15 15.60
C GLY A 309 4.54 -22.37 14.46
N SER A 310 4.70 -21.05 14.62
CA SER A 310 5.42 -20.13 13.73
C SER A 310 6.13 -19.07 14.58
N ALA A 311 6.93 -19.54 15.54
CA ALA A 311 7.61 -18.71 16.54
C ALA A 311 8.82 -18.00 15.90
N ASP A 312 8.52 -16.97 15.12
CA ASP A 312 9.44 -16.19 14.28
C ASP A 312 8.79 -14.82 14.02
N GLU A 313 9.57 -13.74 14.12
CA GLU A 313 9.09 -12.36 13.97
C GLU A 313 8.56 -12.08 12.55
N ILE A 314 9.15 -12.70 11.52
CA ILE A 314 8.71 -12.56 10.12
C ILE A 314 7.36 -13.25 9.94
N ALA A 315 7.19 -14.45 10.50
CA ALA A 315 5.92 -15.16 10.43
C ALA A 315 4.80 -14.39 11.14
N LEU A 316 5.06 -13.89 12.36
CA LEU A 316 4.10 -13.07 13.10
C LEU A 316 3.72 -11.79 12.33
N PHE A 317 4.69 -11.09 11.74
CA PHE A 317 4.43 -9.94 10.89
C PHE A 317 3.51 -10.31 9.72
N ILE A 318 3.81 -11.39 8.99
CA ILE A 318 3.03 -11.76 7.81
C ILE A 318 1.60 -12.18 8.18
N HIS A 319 1.42 -12.98 9.24
CA HIS A 319 0.09 -13.38 9.72
C HIS A 319 -0.76 -12.19 10.17
N GLN A 320 -0.13 -11.09 10.57
CA GLN A 320 -0.80 -9.81 10.87
C GLN A 320 -1.03 -8.97 9.61
N MET A 321 -0.06 -8.91 8.70
CA MET A 321 -0.08 -7.98 7.56
C MET A 321 -0.97 -8.45 6.40
N ILE A 322 -1.13 -9.76 6.18
CA ILE A 322 -2.08 -10.28 5.17
C ILE A 322 -3.54 -9.83 5.45
N PRO A 323 -4.14 -10.08 6.64
CA PRO A 323 -5.49 -9.60 6.94
C PRO A 323 -5.59 -8.07 7.01
N HIS A 324 -4.51 -7.38 7.36
CA HIS A 324 -4.41 -5.92 7.30
C HIS A 324 -4.51 -5.40 5.86
N HIS A 325 -3.67 -5.87 4.94
CA HIS A 325 -3.73 -5.50 3.51
C HIS A 325 -5.06 -5.90 2.86
N ARG A 326 -5.61 -7.07 3.19
CA ARG A 326 -6.96 -7.49 2.74
C ARG A 326 -8.05 -6.50 3.15
N ASN A 327 -7.92 -5.90 4.34
CA ASN A 327 -8.83 -4.86 4.82
C ASN A 327 -8.68 -3.56 4.02
N ALA A 328 -7.46 -3.09 3.77
CA ALA A 328 -7.22 -1.94 2.90
C ALA A 328 -7.71 -2.17 1.47
N VAL A 329 -7.45 -3.33 0.87
CA VAL A 329 -7.98 -3.70 -0.46
C VAL A 329 -9.51 -3.71 -0.46
N ASN A 330 -10.17 -4.28 0.56
CA ASN A 330 -11.63 -4.24 0.66
C ASN A 330 -12.17 -2.81 0.85
N MET A 331 -11.52 -2.01 1.69
CA MET A 331 -11.94 -0.62 1.96
C MET A 331 -11.74 0.26 0.73
N ALA A 332 -10.65 0.03 -0.01
CA ALA A 332 -10.40 0.64 -1.30
C ALA A 332 -11.45 0.19 -2.32
N LYS A 333 -11.76 -1.11 -2.50
CA LYS A 333 -12.84 -1.55 -3.40
C LYS A 333 -14.22 -1.01 -3.03
N ALA A 334 -14.47 -0.77 -1.74
CA ALA A 334 -15.71 -0.20 -1.21
C ALA A 334 -15.75 1.34 -1.26
N SER A 335 -14.62 2.04 -1.41
CA SER A 335 -14.55 3.50 -1.63
C SER A 335 -14.37 3.86 -3.11
N ALA A 336 -13.74 2.98 -3.91
CA ALA A 336 -13.54 3.01 -5.36
C ALA A 336 -14.83 3.00 -6.18
N LEU A 337 -15.97 3.31 -5.56
CA LEU A 337 -17.28 3.04 -6.11
C LEU A 337 -17.63 4.04 -7.22
N ILE A 338 -17.12 3.67 -8.40
CA ILE A 338 -17.77 3.72 -9.71
C ILE A 338 -19.26 3.25 -9.62
N LYS A 339 -19.68 2.57 -8.54
CA LYS A 339 -21.10 2.30 -8.19
C LYS A 339 -21.82 3.41 -7.40
N THR A 340 -21.15 4.26 -6.61
CA THR A 340 -21.74 5.43 -5.91
C THR A 340 -21.60 6.70 -6.73
N ASN A 341 -20.66 6.75 -7.67
CA ASN A 341 -20.34 7.92 -8.51
C ASN A 341 -19.92 9.13 -7.65
N THR A 342 -19.20 8.87 -6.55
CA THR A 342 -18.74 9.88 -5.57
C THR A 342 -17.38 10.48 -5.89
N LEU A 343 -16.49 9.72 -6.53
CA LEU A 343 -15.31 10.26 -7.20
C LEU A 343 -15.66 10.49 -8.67
N VAL A 344 -15.33 11.66 -9.19
CA VAL A 344 -15.45 11.98 -10.61
C VAL A 344 -14.08 12.34 -11.14
N CYS A 345 -13.47 11.41 -11.86
CA CYS A 345 -12.23 11.60 -12.59
C CYS A 345 -12.42 11.18 -14.05
N ASP A 346 -12.36 12.15 -14.96
CA ASP A 346 -12.39 11.93 -16.41
C ASP A 346 -10.99 11.59 -16.98
N ASP A 347 -9.92 12.00 -16.28
CA ASP A 347 -8.52 11.81 -16.67
C ASP A 347 -7.61 11.73 -15.42
N LEU A 348 -6.96 10.58 -15.19
CA LEU A 348 -6.16 10.33 -13.98
C LEU A 348 -4.80 11.06 -13.97
N THR A 349 -4.40 11.68 -15.08
CA THR A 349 -3.22 12.56 -15.16
C THR A 349 -3.57 14.05 -15.01
N ASP A 350 -4.80 14.38 -14.59
CA ASP A 350 -5.25 15.77 -14.39
C ASP A 350 -4.95 16.28 -12.97
N GLU A 351 -3.93 17.14 -12.86
CA GLU A 351 -3.45 17.72 -11.60
C GLU A 351 -4.00 19.14 -11.34
N ASP A 352 -4.55 19.80 -12.37
CA ASP A 352 -4.87 21.24 -12.36
C ASP A 352 -6.38 21.55 -12.30
N SER A 353 -7.26 20.60 -12.63
CA SER A 353 -8.70 20.88 -12.77
C SER A 353 -9.51 20.81 -11.47
N GLU A 354 -10.80 21.17 -11.56
CA GLU A 354 -11.78 20.98 -10.48
C GLU A 354 -11.94 19.50 -10.06
N GLN A 355 -11.44 18.54 -10.84
CA GLN A 355 -11.45 17.10 -10.54
C GLN A 355 -10.15 16.57 -9.91
N ALA A 356 -9.05 17.35 -9.89
CA ALA A 356 -7.72 16.86 -9.51
C ALA A 356 -7.68 16.14 -8.15
N THR A 357 -8.41 16.64 -7.14
CA THR A 357 -8.50 15.99 -5.83
C THR A 357 -9.26 14.65 -5.85
N ASP A 358 -10.24 14.48 -6.74
CA ASP A 358 -10.97 13.23 -6.92
C ASP A 358 -10.13 12.23 -7.74
N CYS A 359 -9.39 12.70 -8.74
CA CYS A 359 -8.43 11.90 -9.50
C CYS A 359 -7.29 11.36 -8.63
N LEU A 360 -6.68 12.21 -7.79
CA LEU A 360 -5.67 11.84 -6.82
C LEU A 360 -6.18 10.79 -5.81
N MET A 361 -7.46 10.91 -5.41
CA MET A 361 -8.12 9.91 -4.57
C MET A 361 -8.31 8.57 -5.31
N GLU A 362 -8.68 8.60 -6.59
CA GLU A 362 -8.82 7.39 -7.40
C GLU A 362 -7.45 6.71 -7.67
N VAL A 363 -6.38 7.49 -7.87
CA VAL A 363 -5.00 6.99 -7.96
C VAL A 363 -4.63 6.21 -6.70
N ILE A 364 -4.76 6.80 -5.49
CA ILE A 364 -4.48 6.11 -4.22
C ILE A 364 -5.27 4.81 -4.11
N VAL A 365 -6.57 4.86 -4.39
CA VAL A 365 -7.46 3.72 -4.23
C VAL A 365 -7.14 2.59 -5.21
N ARG A 366 -6.75 2.91 -6.45
CA ARG A 366 -6.29 1.91 -7.43
C ARG A 366 -4.96 1.28 -7.00
N SER A 367 -3.97 2.09 -6.61
CA SER A 367 -2.69 1.62 -6.06
C SER A 367 -2.87 0.69 -4.86
N ILE A 368 -3.71 1.06 -3.89
CA ILE A 368 -4.01 0.18 -2.74
C ILE A 368 -4.58 -1.17 -3.20
N ILE A 369 -5.50 -1.19 -4.18
CA ILE A 369 -6.10 -2.44 -4.69
C ILE A 369 -5.05 -3.31 -5.38
N THR A 370 -4.16 -2.75 -6.18
CA THR A 370 -3.26 -3.54 -7.04
C THR A 370 -1.94 -3.91 -6.35
N GLU A 371 -1.30 -2.95 -5.68
CA GLU A 371 -0.01 -3.11 -5.01
C GLU A 371 -0.13 -3.97 -3.75
N GLN A 372 -1.14 -3.74 -2.90
CA GLN A 372 -1.29 -4.54 -1.68
C GLN A 372 -1.74 -5.97 -1.99
N ASN A 373 -2.49 -6.21 -3.08
CA ASN A 373 -2.75 -7.56 -3.57
C ASN A 373 -1.48 -8.30 -4.03
N ALA A 374 -0.56 -7.61 -4.71
CA ALA A 374 0.74 -8.18 -5.04
C ALA A 374 1.55 -8.49 -3.76
N GLN A 375 1.59 -7.56 -2.79
CA GLN A 375 2.27 -7.76 -1.50
C GLN A 375 1.67 -8.94 -0.69
N ILE A 376 0.35 -9.14 -0.71
CA ILE A 376 -0.31 -10.32 -0.10
C ILE A 376 0.24 -11.62 -0.70
N GLN A 377 0.32 -11.72 -2.02
CA GLN A 377 0.84 -12.93 -2.68
C GLN A 377 2.34 -13.13 -2.40
N SER A 378 3.16 -12.08 -2.46
CA SER A 378 4.58 -12.17 -2.10
C SER A 378 4.78 -12.62 -0.65
N MET A 379 3.96 -12.14 0.29
CA MET A 379 3.97 -12.60 1.68
C MET A 379 3.54 -14.07 1.83
N GLN A 380 2.51 -14.53 1.11
CA GLN A 380 2.11 -15.94 1.08
C GLN A 380 3.23 -16.85 0.54
N ASN A 381 3.94 -16.39 -0.50
CA ASN A 381 5.11 -17.07 -1.07
C ASN A 381 6.28 -17.13 -0.07
N ILE A 382 6.50 -16.08 0.72
CA ILE A 382 7.53 -16.07 1.79
C ILE A 382 7.18 -17.08 2.90
N LEU A 383 5.90 -17.21 3.30
CA LEU A 383 5.47 -18.24 4.25
C LEU A 383 5.77 -19.65 3.72
N ASP A 384 5.41 -19.94 2.47
CA ASP A 384 5.67 -21.24 1.84
C ASP A 384 7.17 -21.53 1.70
N ALA A 385 7.96 -20.56 1.23
CA ALA A 385 9.41 -20.69 1.10
C ALA A 385 10.09 -20.95 2.45
N LYS A 386 9.64 -20.28 3.53
CA LYS A 386 10.13 -20.51 4.91
C LYS A 386 9.48 -21.71 5.62
N ASN A 387 8.52 -22.39 4.98
CA ASN A 387 7.75 -23.52 5.52
C ASN A 387 6.96 -23.18 6.81
N PHE A 388 6.46 -21.94 6.89
CA PHE A 388 5.51 -21.52 7.92
C PHE A 388 4.08 -21.98 7.58
N VAL A 389 3.15 -21.88 8.54
CA VAL A 389 1.72 -22.06 8.24
C VAL A 389 1.19 -20.82 7.52
N GLN A 390 0.19 -20.97 6.66
CA GLN A 390 -0.41 -19.85 5.93
C GLN A 390 -1.29 -18.94 6.81
N GLU A 391 -1.93 -19.50 7.85
CA GLU A 391 -2.78 -18.80 8.81
C GLU A 391 -2.46 -19.32 10.23
N ASN A 392 -2.49 -18.46 11.26
CA ASN A 392 -2.22 -18.85 12.65
C ASN A 392 -3.12 -18.15 13.67
N ASP A 393 -4.40 -17.98 13.34
CA ASP A 393 -5.37 -17.21 14.10
C ASP A 393 -5.61 -17.75 15.53
N CYS A 394 -5.87 -16.84 16.47
CA CYS A 394 -6.29 -17.14 17.83
C CYS A 394 -7.56 -16.37 18.22
N LYS A 395 -8.46 -16.99 18.98
CA LYS A 395 -9.72 -16.34 19.36
C LYS A 395 -9.55 -15.38 20.53
N VAL A 396 -9.86 -14.10 20.30
CA VAL A 396 -9.91 -13.05 21.33
C VAL A 396 -11.32 -12.47 21.44
N SER A 397 -11.96 -12.63 22.60
CA SER A 397 -13.35 -12.19 22.82
C SER A 397 -13.44 -10.82 23.48
N PHE A 398 -14.44 -10.02 23.07
CA PHE A 398 -14.72 -8.70 23.65
C PHE A 398 -15.73 -8.78 24.81
N SER A 399 -15.44 -8.08 25.91
CA SER A 399 -16.23 -8.17 27.15
C SER A 399 -17.42 -7.20 27.15
N SER A 400 -18.53 -7.59 26.53
CA SER A 400 -19.77 -6.79 26.49
C SER A 400 -20.55 -6.75 27.83
N SER A 401 -20.11 -5.93 28.78
CA SER A 401 -20.82 -5.70 30.05
C SER A 401 -21.34 -4.25 30.18
N PRO A 402 -22.66 -3.99 29.99
CA PRO A 402 -23.16 -2.63 29.93
C PRO A 402 -23.38 -2.02 31.33
N PHE A 403 -22.50 -1.11 31.76
CA PHE A 403 -22.71 -0.36 33.00
C PHE A 403 -22.73 1.16 32.83
N LYS A 404 -23.90 1.76 33.12
CA LYS A 404 -24.05 3.21 33.22
C LYS A 404 -23.35 3.73 34.48
N ARG A 405 -22.35 4.61 34.36
CA ARG A 405 -22.25 5.77 35.28
C ARG A 405 -21.33 6.94 34.87
N ARG A 406 -22.01 8.05 34.54
CA ARG A 406 -21.76 9.43 35.02
C ARG A 406 -20.35 10.00 34.81
N ALA A 407 -20.18 10.64 33.65
CA ALA A 407 -19.03 11.45 33.26
C ALA A 407 -18.42 12.31 34.40
N THR A 408 -17.14 12.07 34.68
CA THR A 408 -16.24 13.03 35.32
C THR A 408 -15.30 13.60 34.26
N ARG A 409 -15.66 14.77 33.75
CA ARG A 409 -14.83 15.58 32.85
C ARG A 409 -13.48 15.89 33.50
N GLN A 410 -12.45 15.09 33.22
CA GLN A 410 -11.08 15.56 33.41
C GLN A 410 -10.85 16.69 32.41
N LYS A 411 -10.55 17.89 32.92
CA LYS A 411 -9.98 18.93 32.07
C LYS A 411 -8.57 18.48 31.73
N GLY A 412 -8.25 18.43 30.44
CA GLY A 412 -6.88 18.29 29.95
C GLY A 412 -5.97 19.24 30.73
N ARG A 413 -5.08 18.65 31.54
CA ARG A 413 -4.12 19.40 32.31
C ARG A 413 -2.97 19.67 31.35
N LYS A 414 -2.86 20.92 30.87
CA LYS A 414 -1.63 21.37 30.18
C LYS A 414 -0.44 21.07 31.09
N THR A 415 0.27 19.98 30.79
CA THR A 415 1.57 19.66 31.35
C THR A 415 2.53 20.63 30.71
N THR A 416 3.06 21.56 31.51
CA THR A 416 4.15 22.42 31.07
C THR A 416 5.33 21.51 30.71
N GLN A 417 5.62 21.34 29.42
CA GLN A 417 6.87 20.75 28.97
C GLN A 417 8.02 21.52 29.65
N VAL A 418 8.97 20.79 30.22
CA VAL A 418 10.22 21.39 30.65
C VAL A 418 11.06 21.54 29.40
N THR A 419 11.06 22.75 28.85
CA THR A 419 11.93 23.15 27.75
C THR A 419 13.39 22.87 28.10
N ARG A 420 13.93 21.80 27.52
CA ARG A 420 15.27 21.83 26.94
C ARG A 420 15.06 21.96 25.44
N GLY A 421 15.01 23.20 24.95
CA GLY A 421 15.07 23.41 23.52
C GLY A 421 16.44 22.96 23.00
N ALA A 422 16.50 22.65 21.72
CA ALA A 422 17.73 22.63 20.94
C ALA A 422 18.29 24.06 20.69
N ASP A 423 18.01 25.00 21.61
CA ASP A 423 18.55 26.35 21.66
C ASP A 423 19.99 26.29 22.20
N GLY A 424 20.93 25.87 21.34
CA GLY A 424 22.22 25.43 21.84
C GLY A 424 23.38 25.46 20.85
N ASN A 425 23.35 26.31 19.82
CA ASN A 425 24.51 26.58 18.95
C ASN A 425 25.25 25.28 18.54
N GLY A 426 24.49 24.33 17.99
CA GLY A 426 24.99 22.99 17.67
C GLY A 426 26.18 23.06 16.72
N ASP A 427 27.15 22.16 16.93
CA ASP A 427 28.34 22.07 16.08
C ASP A 427 27.89 21.88 14.62
N ILE A 428 28.12 22.91 13.80
CA ILE A 428 27.65 22.93 12.42
C ILE A 428 28.43 21.88 11.63
N CYS A 429 27.73 20.89 11.09
CA CYS A 429 28.35 19.81 10.37
C CYS A 429 29.08 20.31 9.12
N ARG A 430 30.18 19.66 8.78
CA ARG A 430 31.07 20.03 7.67
C ARG A 430 31.25 18.84 6.75
N ALA A 431 31.14 19.09 5.45
CA ALA A 431 31.40 18.12 4.40
C ALA A 431 32.84 17.59 4.40
N SER A 432 33.02 16.40 3.84
CA SER A 432 34.34 15.85 3.51
C SER A 432 34.83 16.43 2.18
N CYS A 433 35.83 17.30 2.22
CA CYS A 433 36.28 18.02 1.03
C CYS A 433 37.59 17.46 0.47
N SER A 434 37.63 17.28 -0.85
CA SER A 434 38.81 16.80 -1.59
C SER A 434 39.11 17.70 -2.79
N ILE A 435 40.34 17.62 -3.30
CA ILE A 435 40.80 18.37 -4.48
C ILE A 435 41.18 17.36 -5.56
N ASP A 436 40.61 17.50 -6.75
CA ASP A 436 40.85 16.61 -7.88
C ASP A 436 42.17 16.93 -8.61
N ASP A 437 42.55 16.10 -9.59
CA ASP A 437 43.75 16.33 -10.43
C ASP A 437 43.66 17.62 -11.27
N SER A 438 42.44 18.17 -11.47
CA SER A 438 42.18 19.44 -12.15
C SER A 438 42.31 20.66 -11.21
N SER A 439 42.59 20.45 -9.93
CA SER A 439 42.61 21.46 -8.86
C SER A 439 41.25 22.09 -8.54
N ILE A 440 40.15 21.38 -8.81
CA ILE A 440 38.79 21.72 -8.37
C ILE A 440 38.59 21.12 -6.98
N GLU A 441 38.10 21.93 -6.03
CA GLU A 441 37.81 21.50 -4.66
C GLU A 441 36.32 21.23 -4.51
N THR A 442 35.95 19.97 -4.27
CA THR A 442 34.56 19.54 -4.07
C THR A 442 34.37 19.07 -2.63
N CYS A 443 33.32 19.57 -1.98
CA CYS A 443 32.89 19.13 -0.66
C CYS A 443 31.74 18.14 -0.77
N THR A 444 31.92 16.94 -0.21
CA THR A 444 30.92 15.86 -0.28
C THR A 444 30.17 15.71 1.04
N PHE A 445 28.86 15.54 0.92
CA PHE A 445 27.96 14.99 1.94
C PHE A 445 27.37 13.68 1.41
N THR A 446 27.35 12.63 2.22
CA THR A 446 26.78 11.33 1.85
C THR A 446 25.49 11.11 2.64
N VAL A 447 24.36 11.08 1.94
CA VAL A 447 23.02 11.16 2.52
C VAL A 447 22.44 9.77 2.74
N THR A 448 21.81 9.54 3.89
CA THR A 448 21.02 8.35 4.23
C THR A 448 19.73 8.80 4.94
N VAL A 449 18.79 7.89 5.19
CA VAL A 449 17.57 8.18 5.96
C VAL A 449 17.44 7.21 7.13
N ASN A 450 17.24 7.76 8.33
CA ASN A 450 16.87 6.97 9.49
C ASN A 450 15.35 6.86 9.58
N HIS A 451 14.79 5.77 9.04
CA HIS A 451 13.34 5.53 9.06
C HIS A 451 12.74 5.46 10.48
N HIS A 452 13.55 5.16 11.52
CA HIS A 452 13.07 5.09 12.91
C HIS A 452 13.06 6.44 13.62
N ALA A 453 13.48 7.53 12.98
CA ALA A 453 13.63 8.83 13.64
C ALA A 453 12.31 9.60 13.86
N SER A 454 11.27 9.34 13.08
CA SER A 454 9.95 10.00 13.11
C SER A 454 8.90 9.15 12.38
N GLU A 455 7.68 9.67 12.17
CA GLU A 455 6.68 9.05 11.28
C GLU A 455 7.25 8.81 9.86
N PHE A 456 7.94 9.80 9.30
CA PHE A 456 8.49 9.77 7.92
C PHE A 456 9.96 9.32 7.84
N GLY A 457 10.67 9.32 8.97
CA GLY A 457 12.13 9.25 9.01
C GLY A 457 12.77 10.63 8.89
N TYR A 458 14.08 10.71 9.12
CA TYR A 458 14.86 11.94 8.97
C TYR A 458 16.19 11.67 8.25
N PHE A 459 16.69 12.66 7.52
CA PHE A 459 17.98 12.57 6.85
C PHE A 459 19.12 12.47 7.87
N VAL A 460 20.10 11.65 7.54
CA VAL A 460 21.38 11.53 8.23
C VAL A 460 22.47 11.70 7.18
N PHE A 461 23.60 12.29 7.55
CA PHE A 461 24.75 12.45 6.66
C PHE A 461 25.97 11.78 7.30
N GLU A 462 26.68 10.92 6.56
CA GLU A 462 27.79 10.12 7.12
C GLU A 462 28.86 11.01 7.80
N GLU A 463 29.12 12.18 7.23
CA GLU A 463 30.09 13.16 7.74
C GLU A 463 29.67 13.80 9.08
N CYS A 464 28.39 13.68 9.45
CA CYS A 464 27.81 14.19 10.70
C CYS A 464 27.64 13.10 11.78
N GLY A 465 27.89 11.83 11.45
CA GLY A 465 27.56 10.67 12.31
C GLY A 465 26.06 10.49 12.50
N ASP A 466 25.64 9.86 13.60
CA ASP A 466 24.25 9.43 13.85
C ASP A 466 23.24 10.58 14.12
N MET A 467 23.56 11.83 13.75
CA MET A 467 22.69 12.98 13.94
C MET A 467 21.64 13.05 12.83
N THR A 468 20.36 13.03 13.21
CA THR A 468 19.22 13.25 12.32
C THR A 468 18.96 14.73 12.08
N ASN A 469 18.64 15.10 10.85
CA ASN A 469 18.47 16.47 10.35
C ASN A 469 19.52 17.47 10.91
N PRO A 470 20.83 17.19 10.77
CA PRO A 470 21.89 18.04 11.30
C PRO A 470 21.90 19.42 10.63
N THR A 471 22.35 20.45 11.37
CA THR A 471 22.63 21.75 10.75
C THR A 471 23.92 21.67 9.93
N LEU A 472 23.81 21.74 8.61
CA LEU A 472 24.95 21.70 7.69
C LEU A 472 25.58 23.09 7.52
N GLY A 473 26.85 23.15 7.14
CA GLY A 473 27.58 24.40 6.92
C GLY A 473 28.16 24.48 5.50
N LEU A 474 27.66 25.43 4.71
CA LEU A 474 28.06 25.66 3.33
C LEU A 474 28.80 27.00 3.19
N GLU A 475 30.06 26.98 2.74
CA GLU A 475 30.87 28.18 2.49
C GLU A 475 30.46 28.82 1.16
N VAL A 476 30.15 30.12 1.16
CA VAL A 476 29.66 30.83 -0.03
C VAL A 476 30.70 30.84 -1.14
N GLY A 477 30.28 30.53 -2.37
CA GLY A 477 31.11 30.43 -3.56
C GLY A 477 31.89 29.12 -3.69
N ARG A 478 31.52 28.07 -2.95
CA ARG A 478 32.14 26.75 -2.99
C ARG A 478 31.16 25.68 -3.50
N GLN A 479 31.69 24.70 -4.23
CA GLN A 479 30.92 23.57 -4.75
C GLN A 479 30.73 22.49 -3.68
N TYR A 480 29.47 22.10 -3.46
CA TYR A 480 29.06 20.96 -2.66
C TYR A 480 28.42 19.90 -3.55
N ARG A 481 28.56 18.64 -3.14
CA ARG A 481 27.92 17.46 -3.73
C ARG A 481 27.25 16.64 -2.64
N PHE A 482 25.99 16.30 -2.85
CA PHE A 482 25.19 15.46 -1.98
C PHE A 482 24.96 14.12 -2.68
N ILE A 483 25.41 13.01 -2.10
CA ILE A 483 25.31 11.67 -2.72
C ILE A 483 24.13 10.92 -2.09
N GLN A 484 23.17 10.51 -2.91
CA GLN A 484 22.03 9.68 -2.51
C GLN A 484 22.16 8.32 -3.21
N LYS A 485 22.72 7.33 -2.51
CA LYS A 485 22.98 5.99 -3.07
C LYS A 485 22.63 4.86 -2.09
N ASP A 486 22.28 5.22 -0.86
CA ASP A 486 21.93 4.23 0.15
C ASP A 486 20.47 3.82 -0.06
N PRO A 487 20.11 2.52 0.04
CA PRO A 487 18.73 2.07 -0.10
C PRO A 487 17.71 2.72 0.86
N SER A 488 18.15 3.37 1.94
CA SER A 488 17.28 4.21 2.77
C SER A 488 16.84 5.52 2.09
N ASN A 489 17.54 5.99 1.05
CA ASN A 489 17.14 7.16 0.27
C ASN A 489 15.95 6.90 -0.67
N TYR A 490 15.52 5.65 -0.85
CA TYR A 490 14.36 5.33 -1.68
C TYR A 490 13.13 6.15 -1.25
N MET A 491 12.40 6.72 -2.21
CA MET A 491 11.30 7.68 -1.97
C MET A 491 11.68 8.92 -1.14
N HIS A 492 12.96 9.25 -1.00
CA HIS A 492 13.42 10.46 -0.31
C HIS A 492 14.36 11.36 -1.17
N PRO A 493 13.91 11.87 -2.33
CA PRO A 493 14.68 12.81 -3.15
C PRO A 493 14.94 14.14 -2.39
N LEU A 494 16.19 14.60 -2.43
CA LEU A 494 16.67 15.77 -1.67
C LEU A 494 16.40 17.09 -2.42
N GLY A 495 15.53 17.92 -1.86
CA GLY A 495 15.27 19.29 -2.31
C GLY A 495 16.06 20.34 -1.53
N PHE A 496 16.13 21.56 -2.06
CA PHE A 496 16.76 22.72 -1.40
C PHE A 496 15.88 23.97 -1.53
N ALA A 497 15.60 24.65 -0.42
CA ALA A 497 14.68 25.78 -0.38
C ALA A 497 15.14 26.93 0.53
N TYR A 498 14.54 28.11 0.33
CA TYR A 498 14.78 29.27 1.21
C TYR A 498 13.96 29.23 2.51
N TYR A 499 12.98 28.33 2.59
CA TYR A 499 12.12 28.09 3.76
C TYR A 499 11.95 26.58 4.00
N PRO A 500 11.50 26.17 5.20
CA PRO A 500 11.18 24.76 5.47
C PRO A 500 10.12 24.22 4.51
N ASP A 501 10.27 22.93 4.21
CA ASP A 501 9.39 22.03 3.47
C ASP A 501 9.06 22.44 2.02
N GLY A 502 9.69 23.48 1.48
CA GLY A 502 9.79 23.76 0.03
C GLY A 502 8.48 23.56 -0.75
N ALA A 503 8.49 22.55 -1.63
CA ALA A 503 7.37 22.08 -2.44
C ALA A 503 6.01 21.96 -1.71
N HIS A 504 6.01 21.62 -0.41
CA HIS A 504 4.80 21.22 0.32
C HIS A 504 3.92 22.37 0.82
N ASP A 505 4.40 23.62 0.83
CA ASP A 505 3.66 24.79 1.38
C ASP A 505 3.81 26.04 0.48
N ASP A 506 3.82 25.87 -0.85
CA ASP A 506 4.03 26.97 -1.83
C ASP A 506 5.27 27.84 -1.49
N LYS A 507 6.38 27.24 -1.03
CA LYS A 507 7.59 27.98 -0.65
C LYS A 507 8.58 28.04 -1.79
N GLU A 508 9.25 29.19 -1.88
CA GLU A 508 10.31 29.44 -2.85
C GLU A 508 11.48 28.45 -2.64
N GLU A 509 11.65 27.57 -3.61
CA GLU A 509 12.78 26.65 -3.73
C GLU A 509 14.03 27.34 -4.32
N LEU A 510 15.17 26.66 -4.31
CA LEU A 510 16.37 27.12 -5.00
C LEU A 510 16.26 26.75 -6.48
N GLU A 511 15.73 27.66 -7.28
CA GLU A 511 15.60 27.48 -8.74
C GLU A 511 16.39 28.54 -9.52
N PRO A 512 16.78 28.27 -10.79
CA PRO A 512 17.45 29.26 -11.64
C PRO A 512 16.63 30.55 -11.82
N GLY A 513 15.30 30.43 -11.76
CA GLY A 513 14.31 31.51 -11.88
C GLY A 513 13.90 32.18 -10.57
N ILE A 514 14.45 31.82 -9.40
CA ILE A 514 14.06 32.36 -8.09
C ILE A 514 15.23 33.10 -7.43
N THR A 515 15.10 34.43 -7.32
CA THR A 515 16.07 35.28 -6.58
C THR A 515 15.93 35.04 -5.07
N PRO A 516 17.05 34.96 -4.32
CA PRO A 516 17.01 34.82 -2.86
C PRO A 516 16.11 35.87 -2.17
N PRO A 517 15.22 35.48 -1.24
CA PRO A 517 14.25 36.40 -0.63
C PRO A 517 14.89 37.61 0.04
N ASP A 518 14.32 38.79 -0.19
CA ASP A 518 14.84 40.11 0.24
C ASP A 518 16.20 40.54 -0.40
N SER A 519 16.77 39.77 -1.32
CA SER A 519 18.01 40.14 -2.03
C SER A 519 17.78 41.20 -3.12
N SER A 520 18.86 41.89 -3.49
CA SER A 520 18.88 42.81 -4.64
C SER A 520 19.55 42.19 -5.87
N SER A 521 19.68 40.87 -5.93
CA SER A 521 20.24 40.17 -7.09
C SER A 521 19.33 40.31 -8.32
N SER A 522 19.94 40.29 -9.50
CA SER A 522 19.26 40.23 -10.80
C SER A 522 19.46 38.87 -11.47
N CYS A 523 19.80 37.83 -10.69
CA CYS A 523 20.16 36.51 -11.22
C CYS A 523 19.05 35.86 -12.06
N THR A 524 17.78 36.21 -11.81
CA THR A 524 16.62 35.80 -12.61
C THR A 524 16.60 36.33 -14.04
N GLU A 525 17.27 37.45 -14.34
CA GLU A 525 17.26 38.02 -15.70
C GLU A 525 17.96 37.11 -16.72
N ASP A 526 18.94 36.32 -16.26
CA ASP A 526 19.76 35.41 -17.07
C ASP A 526 19.65 33.93 -16.61
N LEU A 527 18.68 33.58 -15.75
CA LEU A 527 18.52 32.24 -15.13
C LEU A 527 19.81 31.73 -14.44
N THR A 528 20.42 32.57 -13.62
CA THR A 528 21.70 32.33 -12.93
C THR A 528 21.57 32.29 -11.40
N CYS A 529 20.36 32.21 -10.85
CA CYS A 529 20.20 32.09 -9.40
C CYS A 529 20.74 30.72 -8.91
N PRO A 530 21.23 30.63 -7.66
CA PRO A 530 21.70 29.38 -7.10
C PRO A 530 20.62 28.31 -7.12
N ALA A 531 20.88 27.24 -7.84
CA ALA A 531 20.03 26.08 -7.98
C ALA A 531 20.85 24.80 -7.73
N PRO A 532 20.24 23.75 -7.17
CA PRO A 532 20.80 22.41 -7.23
C PRO A 532 20.88 21.96 -8.69
N LYS A 533 21.81 21.04 -8.97
CA LYS A 533 21.91 20.32 -10.23
C LYS A 533 21.79 18.84 -9.95
N TYR A 534 20.84 18.18 -10.58
CA TYR A 534 20.57 16.78 -10.31
C TYR A 534 21.30 15.86 -11.30
N HIS A 535 21.89 14.80 -10.76
CA HIS A 535 22.73 13.86 -11.50
C HIS A 535 22.34 12.40 -11.22
N LEU A 536 22.52 11.56 -12.23
CA LEU A 536 22.51 10.11 -12.12
C LEU A 536 23.80 9.55 -12.74
N ASN A 537 24.57 8.77 -11.98
CA ASN A 537 25.88 8.24 -12.40
C ASN A 537 26.84 9.32 -12.94
N ASP A 538 26.94 10.45 -12.23
CA ASP A 538 27.63 11.69 -12.62
C ASP A 538 27.05 12.44 -13.85
N GLU A 539 26.13 11.86 -14.62
CA GLU A 539 25.48 12.53 -15.76
C GLU A 539 24.42 13.52 -15.26
N PHE A 540 24.50 14.77 -15.72
CA PHE A 540 23.54 15.83 -15.36
C PHE A 540 22.21 15.59 -16.10
N LEU A 541 21.11 15.57 -15.35
CA LEU A 541 19.77 15.25 -15.89
C LEU A 541 19.06 16.46 -16.51
N GLY A 542 19.52 17.68 -16.21
CA GLY A 542 18.96 18.91 -16.78
C GLY A 542 19.51 19.25 -18.17
N SER A 543 19.12 20.42 -18.68
CA SER A 543 19.61 20.93 -19.97
C SER A 543 20.69 22.03 -19.83
N ASP A 544 21.38 22.32 -20.93
CA ASP A 544 22.47 23.32 -20.96
C ASP A 544 22.01 24.73 -20.49
N ILE A 545 23.03 25.59 -20.23
CA ILE A 545 22.98 26.97 -19.72
C ILE A 545 21.78 27.80 -20.24
N GLU A 546 21.18 28.62 -19.36
CA GLU A 546 19.97 29.44 -19.59
C GLU A 546 18.68 28.61 -19.76
N SER A 547 18.51 27.55 -18.96
CA SER A 547 17.27 26.77 -18.87
C SER A 547 16.75 26.65 -17.44
N GLU A 548 15.41 26.57 -17.31
CA GLU A 548 14.72 26.26 -16.04
C GLU A 548 14.78 24.77 -15.70
N ASN A 549 15.25 23.90 -16.61
CA ASN A 549 15.46 22.48 -16.34
C ASN A 549 16.84 22.24 -15.69
N PHE A 550 16.86 22.23 -14.36
CA PHE A 550 18.02 21.86 -13.53
C PHE A 550 18.08 20.35 -13.18
N GLY A 551 17.21 19.54 -13.81
CA GLY A 551 17.22 18.08 -13.74
C GLY A 551 16.32 17.47 -12.65
N LEU A 552 15.53 18.27 -11.92
CA LEU A 552 14.68 17.80 -10.83
C LEU A 552 13.61 16.82 -11.31
N ASP A 553 12.83 17.17 -12.33
CA ASP A 553 11.69 16.35 -12.81
C ASP A 553 12.13 14.93 -13.19
N GLU A 554 13.28 14.83 -13.88
CA GLU A 554 13.92 13.56 -14.27
C GLU A 554 14.55 12.82 -13.09
N TYR A 555 14.92 13.52 -12.03
CA TYR A 555 15.51 12.95 -10.81
C TYR A 555 14.42 12.38 -9.90
N GLU A 556 13.45 13.22 -9.52
CA GLU A 556 12.39 12.93 -8.57
C GLU A 556 11.48 11.79 -9.05
N THR A 557 11.04 11.83 -10.31
CA THR A 557 10.15 10.79 -10.88
C THR A 557 10.68 9.38 -10.64
N LYS A 558 12.01 9.18 -10.74
CA LYS A 558 12.64 7.86 -10.58
C LYS A 558 12.55 7.33 -9.15
N PHE A 559 12.35 8.17 -8.13
CA PHE A 559 12.17 7.73 -6.74
C PHE A 559 10.82 7.04 -6.51
N PHE A 560 9.81 7.30 -7.35
CA PHE A 560 8.50 6.63 -7.32
C PHE A 560 8.50 5.26 -8.02
N HIS A 561 9.57 4.87 -8.68
CA HIS A 561 9.68 3.58 -9.35
C HIS A 561 9.87 2.44 -8.32
N PRO A 562 9.68 1.16 -8.67
CA PRO A 562 9.92 0.05 -7.75
C PRO A 562 11.35 0.06 -7.18
N LEU A 563 11.51 -0.20 -5.89
CA LEU A 563 12.80 -0.12 -5.15
C LEU A 563 13.97 -0.81 -5.87
N ILE A 564 13.75 -2.00 -6.42
CA ILE A 564 14.80 -2.78 -7.09
C ILE A 564 15.29 -2.09 -8.37
N GLU A 565 14.39 -1.46 -9.13
CA GLU A 565 14.80 -0.71 -10.31
C GLU A 565 15.42 0.63 -9.92
N TRP A 566 14.96 1.28 -8.84
CA TRP A 566 15.62 2.46 -8.28
C TRP A 566 17.07 2.18 -7.89
N ILE A 567 17.35 1.04 -7.24
CA ILE A 567 18.72 0.54 -6.98
C ILE A 567 19.46 0.29 -8.31
N GLY A 568 18.78 -0.28 -9.30
CA GLY A 568 19.32 -0.56 -10.63
C GLY A 568 19.75 0.67 -11.44
N TYR A 569 19.24 1.87 -11.13
CA TYR A 569 19.67 3.11 -11.79
C TYR A 569 21.08 3.55 -11.41
N GLY A 570 21.57 3.21 -10.22
CA GLY A 570 22.91 3.57 -9.74
C GLY A 570 22.96 4.82 -8.85
N ASP A 571 24.09 5.53 -8.88
CA ASP A 571 24.38 6.58 -7.89
C ASP A 571 23.68 7.91 -8.25
N PHE A 572 22.67 8.31 -7.48
CA PHE A 572 22.07 9.63 -7.57
C PHE A 572 22.90 10.67 -6.81
N SER A 573 22.99 11.90 -7.32
CA SER A 573 23.61 13.00 -6.56
C SER A 573 23.09 14.38 -6.95
N VAL A 574 23.30 15.36 -6.06
CA VAL A 574 22.91 16.75 -6.24
C VAL A 574 24.12 17.67 -6.03
N ASP A 575 24.45 18.47 -7.04
CA ASP A 575 25.52 19.46 -7.00
C ASP A 575 24.95 20.85 -6.69
N LEU A 576 25.42 21.49 -5.62
CA LEU A 576 24.97 22.82 -5.19
C LEU A 576 26.15 23.78 -4.98
N MET A 577 26.06 24.97 -5.57
CA MET A 577 26.95 26.10 -5.29
C MET A 577 26.11 27.34 -5.02
N PHE A 578 26.22 27.91 -3.81
CA PHE A 578 25.56 29.15 -3.45
C PHE A 578 26.56 30.31 -3.45
N ASP A 579 26.40 31.30 -4.34
CA ASP A 579 27.36 32.38 -4.57
C ASP A 579 26.77 33.80 -4.43
N GLN A 580 25.52 33.92 -3.99
CA GLN A 580 24.81 35.18 -3.82
C GLN A 580 24.98 35.80 -2.42
N ASP A 581 24.68 37.10 -2.31
CA ASP A 581 24.59 37.80 -1.03
C ASP A 581 23.21 37.53 -0.39
N TYR A 582 23.20 36.74 0.68
CA TYR A 582 22.03 36.31 1.44
C TYR A 582 22.40 36.17 2.92
N ASP A 583 21.60 36.76 3.82
CA ASP A 583 21.90 36.91 5.26
C ASP A 583 21.01 36.04 6.17
N LYS A 584 20.47 34.96 5.61
CA LYS A 584 19.63 33.96 6.27
C LYS A 584 20.15 32.55 5.98
N ASP A 585 19.54 31.57 6.65
CA ASP A 585 19.78 30.15 6.44
C ASP A 585 19.00 29.63 5.23
N LEU A 586 19.47 28.52 4.66
CA LEU A 586 18.74 27.72 3.68
C LEU A 586 18.22 26.43 4.35
N PHE A 587 17.43 25.65 3.64
CA PHE A 587 16.98 24.33 4.07
C PHE A 587 17.27 23.27 3.00
N TYR A 588 17.58 22.06 3.44
CA TYR A 588 17.40 20.85 2.63
C TYR A 588 16.15 20.13 3.13
N PHE A 589 15.40 19.49 2.23
CA PHE A 589 14.14 18.84 2.56
C PHE A 589 13.89 17.62 1.67
N CYS A 590 12.81 16.88 1.91
CA CYS A 590 12.40 15.77 1.06
C CYS A 590 11.30 16.23 0.10
N HIS A 591 11.49 16.09 -1.21
CA HIS A 591 10.49 16.46 -2.20
C HIS A 591 9.18 15.68 -2.04
N ILE A 592 9.25 14.42 -1.59
CA ILE A 592 8.07 13.54 -1.42
C ILE A 592 7.44 13.65 -0.02
N HIS A 593 8.20 14.04 1.02
CA HIS A 593 7.73 13.97 2.42
C HIS A 593 7.85 15.28 3.21
N GLU A 594 6.71 15.84 3.65
CA GLU A 594 6.65 16.99 4.59
C GLU A 594 7.30 16.68 5.96
N TYR A 595 7.67 17.75 6.69
CA TYR A 595 8.35 17.77 8.00
C TYR A 595 9.77 17.17 8.03
N MET A 596 10.34 16.75 6.91
CA MET A 596 11.71 16.23 6.84
C MET A 596 12.81 17.29 6.73
N SER A 597 12.48 18.59 6.70
CA SER A 597 13.47 19.65 6.52
C SER A 597 14.57 19.73 7.58
N GLY A 598 15.80 19.99 7.13
CA GLY A 598 16.95 20.33 7.97
C GLY A 598 17.66 21.60 7.49
N ARG A 599 18.49 22.18 8.37
CA ARG A 599 19.00 23.56 8.21
C ARG A 599 20.38 23.62 7.56
N ILE A 600 20.59 24.61 6.71
CA ILE A 600 21.89 24.99 6.13
C ILE A 600 22.29 26.39 6.62
N LYS A 601 23.43 26.45 7.32
CA LYS A 601 24.11 27.70 7.68
C LYS A 601 25.05 28.10 6.54
N LEU A 602 24.80 29.26 5.92
CA LEU A 602 25.78 29.88 5.02
C LEU A 602 26.97 30.44 5.82
N LEU A 603 28.17 30.15 5.34
CA LEU A 603 29.44 30.46 6.02
C LEU A 603 30.29 31.42 5.20
N LYS A 604 31.13 32.17 5.93
CA LYS A 604 32.19 33.00 5.39
C LYS A 604 33.41 32.96 6.30
N ASP A 605 34.56 32.61 5.75
CA ASP A 605 35.79 32.33 6.50
C ASP A 605 35.59 31.25 7.60
N ASN A 606 34.76 30.23 7.32
CA ASN A 606 34.24 29.19 8.24
C ASN A 606 33.28 29.67 9.35
N GLU A 607 32.96 30.96 9.46
CA GLU A 607 32.03 31.48 10.46
C GLU A 607 30.62 31.67 9.84
N PRO A 608 29.52 31.39 10.55
CA PRO A 608 28.17 31.63 10.03
C PRO A 608 27.92 33.11 9.75
N ILE A 609 27.42 33.40 8.54
CA ILE A 609 26.93 34.73 8.15
C ILE A 609 25.76 35.14 9.06
N GLN A 610 24.86 34.19 9.31
CA GLN A 610 23.71 34.34 10.19
C GLN A 610 23.83 33.42 11.42
N GLN A 611 23.86 34.03 12.61
CA GLN A 611 24.02 33.32 13.89
C GLN A 611 22.69 32.89 14.48
N GLU A 612 21.62 33.66 14.26
CA GLU A 612 20.26 33.29 14.68
C GLU A 612 19.67 32.26 13.70
N ASN A 613 18.74 31.41 14.12
CA ASN A 613 18.08 30.46 13.21
C ASN A 613 16.94 31.18 12.49
N LEU A 614 17.21 31.65 11.26
CA LEU A 614 16.30 32.48 10.47
C LEU A 614 16.34 32.05 8.99
N PRO A 615 15.21 31.70 8.35
CA PRO A 615 13.87 31.54 8.91
C PRO A 615 13.77 30.51 10.06
N ASP A 616 12.68 30.58 10.84
CA ASP A 616 12.35 29.54 11.81
C ASP A 616 11.95 28.24 11.10
N LEU A 617 12.11 27.08 11.75
CA LEU A 617 11.72 25.78 11.18
C LEU A 617 10.19 25.61 11.13
N GLY A 618 9.45 26.27 12.04
CA GLY A 618 7.98 26.25 12.08
C GLY A 618 7.38 25.06 12.86
N TYR A 619 8.13 23.97 13.04
CA TYR A 619 7.74 22.79 13.82
C TYR A 619 8.89 22.29 14.72
N GLU A 620 8.57 21.43 15.70
CA GLU A 620 9.57 20.68 16.49
C GLU A 620 9.79 19.31 15.83
N TYR A 621 11.03 18.81 15.80
CA TYR A 621 11.28 17.43 15.37
C TYR A 621 10.70 16.42 16.35
N ASP A 622 10.24 15.30 15.80
CA ASP A 622 9.88 14.12 16.56
C ASP A 622 11.10 13.53 17.26
N GLU A 623 10.86 12.99 18.46
CA GLU A 623 11.83 12.19 19.19
C GLU A 623 11.14 10.93 19.73
N PRO A 624 11.38 9.74 19.12
CA PRO A 624 10.91 8.46 19.63
C PRO A 624 11.44 8.21 21.04
N ARG A 625 10.55 7.93 21.99
CA ARG A 625 10.89 7.84 23.42
C ARG A 625 10.18 6.66 24.10
N GLY A 626 10.90 5.96 24.97
CA GLY A 626 10.30 4.92 25.81
C GLY A 626 9.93 3.68 25.00
N HIS A 627 8.63 3.37 24.91
CA HIS A 627 8.15 2.21 24.15
C HIS A 627 8.49 2.32 22.66
N ASP A 628 8.35 3.51 22.08
CA ASP A 628 8.64 3.79 20.67
C ASP A 628 10.10 3.46 20.30
N THR A 629 11.06 3.87 21.16
CA THR A 629 12.49 3.56 21.01
C THR A 629 12.81 2.07 21.13
N VAL A 630 12.01 1.32 21.90
CA VAL A 630 12.20 -0.12 22.12
C VAL A 630 11.65 -0.93 20.94
N CYS A 631 10.56 -0.46 20.33
CA CYS A 631 9.89 -1.12 19.23
C CYS A 631 10.37 -0.65 17.84
N GLY A 632 11.22 0.38 17.76
CA GLY A 632 11.65 0.98 16.48
C GLY A 632 10.54 1.75 15.75
N THR A 633 9.55 2.26 16.51
CA THR A 633 8.26 2.79 16.03
C THR A 633 8.07 4.25 16.44
N PHE A 634 6.91 4.84 16.11
CA PHE A 634 6.52 6.17 16.56
C PHE A 634 5.04 6.24 16.99
N GLY A 635 4.75 7.01 18.05
CA GLY A 635 3.39 7.35 18.49
C GLY A 635 2.67 6.31 19.36
N LEU A 636 3.29 5.18 19.68
CA LEU A 636 2.65 4.02 20.29
C LEU A 636 2.66 4.01 21.82
N ASN A 637 3.51 4.83 22.47
CA ASN A 637 3.66 4.80 23.93
C ASN A 637 2.34 4.97 24.72
N ALA A 638 1.31 5.59 24.15
CA ALA A 638 -0.02 5.73 24.77
C ALA A 638 -0.92 4.47 24.68
N PHE A 639 -0.64 3.56 23.74
CA PHE A 639 -1.51 2.45 23.34
C PHE A 639 -1.08 1.08 23.87
N GLN A 640 -0.07 1.04 24.75
CA GLN A 640 0.34 -0.17 25.47
C GLN A 640 -0.82 -0.78 26.26
N LEU A 641 -0.97 -2.10 26.15
CA LEU A 641 -2.03 -2.83 26.85
C LEU A 641 -1.76 -2.96 28.37
N PRO A 642 -2.81 -2.99 29.22
CA PRO A 642 -4.23 -2.92 28.89
C PRO A 642 -4.70 -1.49 28.60
N HIS A 643 -5.39 -1.32 27.46
CA HIS A 643 -6.03 -0.06 27.05
C HIS A 643 -7.57 -0.20 27.08
N ALA A 644 -8.30 0.91 27.20
CA ALA A 644 -9.77 0.87 27.34
C ALA A 644 -10.50 0.59 26.01
N GLU A 645 -9.89 1.00 24.90
CA GLU A 645 -10.43 0.93 23.55
C GLU A 645 -9.97 -0.32 22.79
N CYS A 646 -9.16 -1.17 23.43
CA CYS A 646 -8.53 -2.35 22.83
C CYS A 646 -8.89 -3.65 23.58
N PRO A 647 -8.78 -4.83 22.94
CA PRO A 647 -8.88 -6.11 23.61
C PRO A 647 -7.74 -6.33 24.63
N GLN A 648 -7.75 -7.45 25.36
CA GLN A 648 -6.69 -7.76 26.33
C GLN A 648 -5.34 -8.13 25.70
N LYS A 649 -5.34 -8.55 24.44
CA LYS A 649 -4.18 -8.83 23.59
C LYS A 649 -4.65 -9.00 22.14
N PHE A 650 -3.73 -8.86 21.20
CA PHE A 650 -3.87 -9.25 19.81
C PHE A 650 -3.02 -10.49 19.53
N VAL A 651 -1.82 -10.57 20.12
CA VAL A 651 -0.93 -11.73 19.98
C VAL A 651 -1.17 -12.76 21.09
N CYS A 652 -1.36 -14.03 20.72
CA CYS A 652 -1.56 -15.16 21.61
C CYS A 652 -0.31 -16.04 21.78
N ASP A 653 -0.23 -16.71 22.94
CA ASP A 653 0.74 -17.76 23.28
C ASP A 653 2.22 -17.35 23.25
N ALA A 654 2.52 -16.04 23.26
CA ALA A 654 3.89 -15.52 23.30
C ALA A 654 4.59 -15.76 24.65
N GLU A 655 3.85 -16.04 25.73
CA GLU A 655 4.37 -16.09 27.09
C GLU A 655 5.43 -17.18 27.35
N ASP A 656 5.51 -18.20 26.48
CA ASP A 656 6.46 -19.32 26.56
C ASP A 656 7.64 -19.22 25.54
N GLU A 657 7.71 -18.16 24.72
CA GLU A 657 8.69 -17.99 23.62
C GLU A 657 9.95 -17.18 24.03
N SER A 658 10.79 -16.76 23.08
CA SER A 658 12.02 -15.96 23.33
C SER A 658 11.72 -14.57 23.94
N GLU A 659 12.71 -13.95 24.59
CA GLU A 659 12.54 -12.59 25.15
C GLU A 659 12.35 -11.56 24.01
N GLU A 660 13.00 -11.80 22.87
CA GLU A 660 12.93 -11.03 21.65
C GLU A 660 11.53 -11.10 20.99
N LEU A 661 10.99 -12.31 20.78
CA LEU A 661 9.66 -12.49 20.17
C LEU A 661 8.54 -12.03 21.12
N GLN A 662 8.71 -12.20 22.44
CA GLN A 662 7.81 -11.62 23.45
C GLN A 662 7.79 -10.09 23.40
N GLN A 663 8.93 -9.46 23.13
CA GLN A 663 9.03 -8.01 22.98
C GLN A 663 8.40 -7.54 21.67
N PHE A 664 8.67 -8.22 20.55
CA PHE A 664 8.03 -7.93 19.27
C PHE A 664 6.50 -8.09 19.32
N ALA A 665 6.00 -9.14 19.99
CA ALA A 665 4.56 -9.33 20.23
C ALA A 665 3.93 -8.17 21.04
N GLN A 666 4.63 -7.63 22.04
CA GLN A 666 4.16 -6.45 22.80
C GLN A 666 4.15 -5.16 21.96
N CYS A 667 5.05 -5.05 20.99
CA CYS A 667 5.03 -3.97 19.99
C CYS A 667 3.80 -4.11 19.07
N ILE A 668 3.53 -5.32 18.55
CA ILE A 668 2.33 -5.64 17.74
C ILE A 668 1.03 -5.35 18.49
N ASP A 669 0.95 -5.73 19.78
CA ASP A 669 -0.21 -5.41 20.64
C ASP A 669 -0.48 -3.89 20.73
N SER A 670 0.58 -3.08 20.82
CA SER A 670 0.48 -1.61 20.92
C SER A 670 0.17 -0.95 19.58
N MET A 671 0.74 -1.48 18.49
CA MET A 671 0.46 -1.09 17.11
C MET A 671 -1.01 -1.32 16.76
N ASN A 672 -1.50 -2.54 16.93
CA ASN A 672 -2.90 -2.88 16.67
C ASN A 672 -3.88 -2.13 17.58
N CYS A 673 -3.48 -1.81 18.82
CA CYS A 673 -4.29 -0.97 19.70
C CYS A 673 -4.37 0.49 19.22
N ALA A 674 -3.27 1.07 18.74
CA ALA A 674 -3.26 2.41 18.15
C ALA A 674 -4.13 2.46 16.89
N MET A 675 -4.00 1.47 16.01
CA MET A 675 -4.86 1.31 14.83
C MET A 675 -6.34 1.24 15.21
N MET A 676 -6.71 0.34 16.13
CA MET A 676 -8.11 0.13 16.54
C MET A 676 -8.73 1.41 17.12
N ALA A 677 -7.95 2.18 17.89
CA ALA A 677 -8.40 3.46 18.44
C ALA A 677 -8.58 4.52 17.35
N GLY A 678 -7.59 4.71 16.46
CA GLY A 678 -7.68 5.68 15.35
C GLY A 678 -8.76 5.35 14.32
N MET A 679 -8.93 4.07 13.99
CA MET A 679 -10.01 3.58 13.12
C MET A 679 -11.40 3.55 13.77
N SER A 680 -11.52 4.00 15.02
CA SER A 680 -12.83 4.26 15.62
C SER A 680 -13.23 5.71 15.29
N SER A 681 -13.91 5.94 14.17
CA SER A 681 -14.25 7.29 13.69
C SER A 681 -15.75 7.57 13.62
N SER A 682 -16.13 8.85 13.69
CA SER A 682 -17.50 9.35 13.59
C SER A 682 -17.82 9.73 12.14
N VAL A 683 -19.10 9.61 11.75
CA VAL A 683 -19.64 10.27 10.53
C VAL A 683 -20.36 11.59 10.83
N SER A 684 -20.25 12.11 12.06
CA SER A 684 -20.80 13.40 12.44
C SER A 684 -20.01 14.57 11.86
N GLY A 685 -20.69 15.68 11.59
CA GLY A 685 -20.03 16.96 11.27
C GLY A 685 -19.66 17.18 9.80
N ASN A 686 -20.51 16.71 8.87
CA ASN A 686 -20.36 16.79 7.41
C ASN A 686 -19.32 15.82 6.82
N SER A 687 -19.11 14.66 7.43
CA SER A 687 -18.40 13.56 6.74
C SER A 687 -19.20 13.05 5.53
N ASP A 688 -18.46 12.68 4.50
CA ASP A 688 -18.88 11.85 3.37
C ASP A 688 -18.04 10.55 3.32
N GLU A 689 -18.31 9.71 2.32
CA GLU A 689 -17.67 8.42 2.10
C GLU A 689 -16.14 8.56 1.92
N THR A 690 -15.68 9.60 1.23
CA THR A 690 -14.24 9.89 1.03
C THR A 690 -13.57 10.26 2.35
N SER A 691 -14.18 11.16 3.15
CA SER A 691 -13.64 11.53 4.45
C SER A 691 -13.61 10.33 5.41
N LEU A 692 -14.65 9.49 5.41
CA LEU A 692 -14.69 8.29 6.24
C LEU A 692 -13.59 7.31 5.82
N PHE A 693 -13.39 7.07 4.51
CA PHE A 693 -12.28 6.27 4.02
C PHE A 693 -10.94 6.81 4.55
N ILE A 694 -10.68 8.11 4.43
CA ILE A 694 -9.40 8.69 4.84
C ILE A 694 -9.20 8.61 6.36
N HIS A 695 -10.23 8.92 7.17
CA HIS A 695 -10.18 8.79 8.64
C HIS A 695 -9.96 7.36 9.11
N GLN A 696 -10.29 6.37 8.27
CA GLN A 696 -10.00 4.96 8.53
C GLN A 696 -8.61 4.56 8.01
N MET A 697 -8.21 5.04 6.84
CA MET A 697 -7.02 4.55 6.13
C MET A 697 -5.70 5.23 6.56
N ILE A 698 -5.74 6.46 7.09
CA ILE A 698 -4.55 7.07 7.74
C ILE A 698 -4.05 6.21 8.93
N PRO A 699 -4.86 5.93 9.98
CA PRO A 699 -4.40 5.11 11.11
C PRO A 699 -4.09 3.66 10.72
N HIS A 700 -4.72 3.14 9.67
CA HIS A 700 -4.40 1.83 9.07
C HIS A 700 -3.00 1.84 8.43
N HIS A 701 -2.68 2.82 7.57
CA HIS A 701 -1.33 2.94 6.98
C HIS A 701 -0.26 3.23 8.05
N GLN A 702 -0.55 4.08 9.04
CA GLN A 702 0.36 4.34 10.16
C GLN A 702 0.70 3.06 10.95
N ASN A 703 -0.26 2.13 11.06
CA ASN A 703 -0.05 0.82 11.66
C ASN A 703 0.90 -0.04 10.82
N ALA A 704 0.67 -0.17 9.51
CA ALA A 704 1.55 -0.92 8.62
C ALA A 704 2.97 -0.36 8.55
N VAL A 705 3.13 0.96 8.48
CA VAL A 705 4.44 1.65 8.55
C VAL A 705 5.14 1.31 9.86
N ASN A 706 4.45 1.39 11.01
CA ASN A 706 5.02 1.02 12.29
C ASN A 706 5.39 -0.48 12.36
N MET A 707 4.56 -1.39 11.86
CA MET A 707 4.89 -2.83 11.84
C MET A 707 6.13 -3.12 11.00
N ALA A 708 6.23 -2.48 9.83
CA ALA A 708 7.35 -2.67 8.94
C ALA A 708 8.65 -2.13 9.54
N LYS A 709 8.60 -0.95 10.17
CA LYS A 709 9.73 -0.42 10.96
C LYS A 709 10.09 -1.35 12.12
N ALA A 710 9.10 -1.88 12.85
CA ALA A 710 9.34 -2.78 13.97
C ALA A 710 10.06 -4.05 13.52
N LEU A 711 9.64 -4.69 12.42
CA LEU A 711 10.32 -5.89 11.91
C LEU A 711 11.75 -5.56 11.43
N LEU A 712 11.98 -4.48 10.69
CA LEU A 712 13.34 -4.02 10.33
C LEU A 712 14.20 -3.78 11.58
N HIS A 713 13.62 -3.21 12.64
CA HIS A 713 14.33 -2.90 13.88
C HIS A 713 14.82 -4.14 14.64
N THR A 714 14.18 -5.31 14.45
CA THR A 714 14.64 -6.57 15.06
C THR A 714 15.99 -7.04 14.51
N GLY A 715 16.36 -6.65 13.28
CA GLY A 715 17.56 -7.15 12.59
C GLY A 715 17.53 -8.65 12.31
N THR A 716 16.34 -9.27 12.23
CA THR A 716 16.19 -10.72 11.95
C THR A 716 16.33 -11.08 10.47
N LEU A 717 16.12 -10.13 9.57
CA LEU A 717 16.29 -10.30 8.13
C LEU A 717 17.77 -10.30 7.74
N SER A 718 18.16 -11.24 6.88
CA SER A 718 19.52 -11.37 6.36
C SER A 718 19.56 -11.14 4.85
N CYS A 719 19.60 -9.88 4.42
CA CYS A 719 19.78 -9.50 3.02
C CYS A 719 21.11 -8.77 2.77
N ASP A 720 21.96 -9.31 1.90
CA ASP A 720 23.22 -8.67 1.45
C ASP A 720 23.01 -7.86 0.13
N ASP A 721 21.99 -8.20 -0.65
CA ASP A 721 21.67 -7.60 -1.97
C ASP A 721 20.15 -7.59 -2.16
N LEU A 722 19.54 -6.39 -2.09
CA LEU A 722 18.09 -6.21 -2.23
C LEU A 722 17.54 -6.57 -3.62
N THR A 723 18.40 -6.83 -4.61
CA THR A 723 18.00 -7.24 -5.96
C THR A 723 17.85 -8.76 -6.12
N ASP A 724 18.25 -9.56 -5.11
CA ASP A 724 18.10 -11.02 -5.10
C ASP A 724 16.78 -11.47 -4.45
N GLU A 725 15.66 -11.26 -5.15
CA GLU A 725 14.31 -11.64 -4.68
C GLU A 725 14.07 -13.16 -4.58
N GLU A 726 14.98 -14.01 -5.10
CA GLU A 726 14.94 -15.45 -4.83
C GLU A 726 15.21 -15.76 -3.34
N ILE A 727 15.81 -14.82 -2.60
CA ILE A 727 16.03 -14.91 -1.15
C ILE A 727 14.81 -14.35 -0.41
N PRO A 728 14.06 -15.16 0.37
CA PRO A 728 12.84 -14.70 1.06
C PRO A 728 13.06 -13.54 2.04
N ASP A 729 14.26 -13.40 2.61
CA ASP A 729 14.61 -12.29 3.49
C ASP A 729 14.77 -10.96 2.71
N CYS A 730 15.33 -11.01 1.50
CA CYS A 730 15.47 -9.85 0.63
C CYS A 730 14.11 -9.42 0.07
N ALA A 731 13.30 -10.37 -0.42
CA ALA A 731 11.92 -10.10 -0.82
C ALA A 731 11.10 -9.48 0.34
N MET A 732 11.27 -9.99 1.56
CA MET A 732 10.63 -9.40 2.74
C MET A 732 11.14 -7.97 3.01
N GLU A 733 12.45 -7.71 2.99
CA GLU A 733 12.99 -6.37 3.21
C GLU A 733 12.52 -5.35 2.16
N VAL A 734 12.43 -5.76 0.89
CA VAL A 734 11.87 -4.95 -0.21
C VAL A 734 10.40 -4.58 0.07
N ILE A 735 9.58 -5.55 0.51
CA ILE A 735 8.20 -5.28 0.93
C ILE A 735 8.17 -4.30 2.11
N LEU A 736 8.99 -4.49 3.15
CA LEU A 736 9.01 -3.63 4.33
C LEU A 736 9.38 -2.18 3.99
N ARG A 737 10.43 -1.97 3.20
CA ARG A 737 10.84 -0.65 2.74
C ARG A 737 9.75 0.01 1.89
N SER A 738 9.13 -0.75 0.98
CA SER A 738 8.03 -0.29 0.13
C SER A 738 6.78 0.09 0.92
N ILE A 739 6.45 -0.66 1.99
CA ILE A 739 5.37 -0.29 2.92
C ILE A 739 5.69 1.03 3.63
N ILE A 740 6.90 1.16 4.19
CA ILE A 740 7.31 2.35 4.95
C ILE A 740 7.22 3.61 4.09
N THR A 741 7.71 3.57 2.86
CA THR A 741 7.81 4.77 2.02
C THR A 741 6.51 5.10 1.30
N ASN A 742 5.91 4.15 0.58
CA ASN A 742 4.73 4.41 -0.24
C ASN A 742 3.49 4.70 0.62
N GLN A 743 3.29 3.99 1.74
CA GLN A 743 2.15 4.26 2.61
C GLN A 743 2.29 5.60 3.36
N ASN A 744 3.53 6.03 3.66
CA ASN A 744 3.81 7.37 4.19
C ASN A 744 3.48 8.48 3.18
N ALA A 745 3.87 8.32 1.90
CA ALA A 745 3.47 9.26 0.85
C ALA A 745 1.93 9.31 0.72
N GLN A 746 1.26 8.15 0.69
CA GLN A 746 -0.20 8.06 0.66
C GLN A 746 -0.87 8.71 1.89
N ILE A 747 -0.28 8.63 3.09
CA ILE A 747 -0.78 9.35 4.29
C ILE A 747 -0.75 10.86 4.07
N GLN A 748 0.34 11.41 3.54
CA GLN A 748 0.46 12.85 3.32
C GLN A 748 -0.49 13.34 2.23
N VAL A 749 -0.62 12.60 1.12
CA VAL A 749 -1.61 12.88 0.07
C VAL A 749 -3.03 12.86 0.65
N MET A 750 -3.37 11.87 1.49
CA MET A 750 -4.67 11.79 2.16
C MET A 750 -4.92 12.97 3.13
N ARG A 751 -3.90 13.42 3.87
CA ARG A 751 -3.97 14.65 4.71
C ARG A 751 -4.21 15.88 3.83
N GLY A 752 -3.54 15.98 2.67
CA GLY A 752 -3.74 17.01 1.66
C GLY A 752 -5.17 17.05 1.11
N ILE A 753 -5.76 15.90 0.78
CA ILE A 753 -7.15 15.76 0.29
C ILE A 753 -8.16 16.25 1.35
N LEU A 754 -7.96 15.92 2.64
CA LEU A 754 -8.80 16.45 3.71
C LEU A 754 -8.68 17.97 3.83
N SER A 755 -7.46 18.51 3.71
CA SER A 755 -7.19 19.95 3.75
C SER A 755 -7.86 20.69 2.59
N SER A 756 -7.68 20.23 1.35
CA SER A 756 -8.23 20.88 0.16
C SER A 756 -9.76 20.86 0.12
N LYS A 757 -10.39 19.76 0.59
CA LYS A 757 -11.85 19.67 0.77
C LYS A 757 -12.37 20.39 2.03
N ASN A 758 -11.50 21.01 2.82
CA ASN A 758 -11.82 21.68 4.10
C ASN A 758 -12.61 20.74 5.05
N MET A 759 -12.17 19.50 5.11
CA MET A 759 -12.64 18.46 6.03
C MET A 759 -11.84 18.51 7.34
N ARG A 760 -12.24 17.72 8.34
CA ARG A 760 -11.43 17.57 9.57
C ARG A 760 -10.25 16.65 9.29
N ALA A 761 -9.08 16.95 9.85
CA ALA A 761 -7.93 16.04 9.83
C ALA A 761 -8.24 14.71 10.57
N GLU A 762 -8.91 14.80 11.71
CA GLU A 762 -9.32 13.70 12.59
C GLU A 762 -10.84 13.75 12.81
N ASN A 763 -11.51 12.61 12.98
CA ASN A 763 -12.92 12.56 13.36
C ASN A 763 -13.26 11.45 14.36
N ASP A 764 -12.31 11.18 15.26
CA ASP A 764 -12.26 10.01 16.12
C ASP A 764 -13.41 9.97 17.14
N CYS A 765 -13.77 8.75 17.54
CA CYS A 765 -14.78 8.48 18.55
C CYS A 765 -14.36 7.32 19.45
N ILE A 766 -14.58 7.47 20.75
CA ILE A 766 -14.20 6.44 21.74
C ILE A 766 -15.16 5.25 21.66
N VAL A 767 -14.59 4.06 21.38
CA VAL A 767 -15.28 2.76 21.42
C VAL A 767 -14.66 1.92 22.54
N GLU A 768 -15.34 1.82 23.69
CA GLU A 768 -14.86 1.00 24.81
C GLU A 768 -14.93 -0.50 24.47
N ALA A 769 -13.76 -1.15 24.42
CA ALA A 769 -13.59 -2.59 24.18
C ALA A 769 -13.53 -3.40 25.49
N TYR A 770 -12.97 -2.80 26.55
CA TYR A 770 -12.74 -3.47 27.82
C TYR A 770 -12.96 -2.54 29.02
N VAL A 771 -13.73 -3.02 30.00
CA VAL A 771 -13.92 -2.37 31.30
C VAL A 771 -13.34 -3.28 32.39
N PRO A 772 -12.20 -2.93 33.02
CA PRO A 772 -11.64 -3.76 34.09
C PRO A 772 -12.58 -3.83 35.30
N GLU A 773 -12.72 -5.02 35.89
CA GLU A 773 -13.49 -5.20 37.12
C GLU A 773 -12.90 -4.35 38.26
N SER A 774 -13.63 -3.32 38.69
CA SER A 774 -13.30 -2.61 39.92
C SER A 774 -13.42 -3.56 41.12
N SER A 775 -12.36 -3.68 41.91
CA SER A 775 -12.35 -4.54 43.09
C SER A 775 -13.48 -4.19 44.06
N ASN A 776 -14.40 -5.15 44.27
CA ASN A 776 -15.53 -5.01 45.17
C ASN A 776 -15.07 -4.96 46.65
N ASP A 777 -14.80 -3.76 47.17
CA ASP A 777 -14.85 -3.51 48.62
C ASP A 777 -16.19 -2.87 49.00
N ASP A 778 -17.18 -3.74 49.24
CA ASP A 778 -18.48 -3.32 49.78
C ASP A 778 -18.99 -4.38 50.78
N THR A 779 -18.41 -4.37 52.00
CA THR A 779 -18.97 -5.09 53.16
C THR A 779 -19.58 -4.14 54.19
N VAL A 780 -20.84 -3.75 53.98
CA VAL A 780 -21.60 -2.91 54.94
C VAL A 780 -22.85 -3.61 55.46
N GLY A 781 -22.85 -3.89 56.78
CA GLY A 781 -24.05 -4.21 57.57
C GLY A 781 -24.07 -5.61 58.21
N GLY A 782 -24.26 -5.77 59.52
CA GLY A 782 -24.35 -4.76 60.58
C GLY A 782 -24.74 -5.37 61.95
N ALA A 783 -24.36 -4.68 63.03
CA ALA A 783 -24.77 -4.87 64.44
C ALA A 783 -24.50 -6.23 65.13
N THR A 784 -23.85 -6.20 66.31
CA THR A 784 -24.41 -6.68 67.61
C THR A 784 -23.40 -6.58 68.78
N VAL A 785 -23.70 -5.70 69.75
CA VAL A 785 -23.44 -5.76 71.21
C VAL A 785 -22.00 -5.67 71.79
N MET A 786 -21.92 -5.03 72.96
CA MET A 786 -20.74 -4.83 73.82
C MET A 786 -20.18 -6.13 74.44
N GLN A 787 -18.87 -6.15 74.75
CA GLN A 787 -18.25 -6.31 76.09
C GLN A 787 -16.81 -6.86 75.98
N GLY A 788 -15.92 -6.46 76.90
CA GLY A 788 -14.66 -7.20 77.15
C GLY A 788 -13.40 -6.34 77.31
N LEU A 789 -12.85 -6.31 78.53
CA LEU A 789 -11.53 -5.75 78.86
C LEU A 789 -10.46 -6.86 78.96
N ASN A 790 -9.19 -6.45 78.91
CA ASN A 790 -7.97 -7.24 79.18
C ASN A 790 -7.59 -8.27 78.08
N SER A 791 -6.32 -8.60 77.83
CA SER A 791 -5.09 -8.37 78.62
C SER A 791 -3.82 -8.23 77.76
N SER A 792 -2.90 -7.37 78.19
CA SER A 792 -1.46 -7.40 77.85
C SER A 792 -0.72 -8.45 78.75
N PRO A 793 0.63 -8.65 78.77
CA PRO A 793 1.74 -7.73 78.40
C PRO A 793 3.01 -8.34 77.74
N PHE A 794 4.03 -7.44 77.63
CA PHE A 794 5.43 -7.57 77.14
C PHE A 794 5.64 -7.33 75.62
N ALA A 795 6.59 -6.51 75.16
CA ALA A 795 7.48 -5.54 75.86
C ALA A 795 7.89 -4.36 74.93
N ARG A 796 8.13 -3.13 75.45
CA ARG A 796 9.44 -2.46 75.68
C ARG A 796 10.52 -2.71 74.60
N SER A 797 11.22 -1.72 74.04
CA SER A 797 11.35 -0.25 74.26
C SER A 797 12.14 0.32 73.06
N ILE A 798 12.01 1.57 72.59
CA ILE A 798 12.77 2.74 73.08
C ILE A 798 12.28 4.04 72.38
N PHE A 799 12.05 5.06 73.23
CA PHE A 799 12.03 6.51 72.96
C PHE A 799 11.01 7.17 72.02
N ALA A 800 10.33 8.16 72.59
CA ALA A 800 9.48 9.15 71.93
C ALA A 800 10.00 10.57 72.23
N ARG A 801 9.58 11.56 71.41
CA ARG A 801 9.14 12.95 71.75
C ARG A 801 9.67 14.03 70.80
N LEU A 802 8.74 14.77 70.19
CA LEU A 802 8.67 16.24 70.00
C LEU A 802 7.46 16.49 69.08
N ILE A 803 6.26 16.84 69.56
CA ILE A 803 5.78 18.12 70.15
C ILE A 803 5.57 19.23 69.10
N VAL A 804 4.29 19.37 68.70
CA VAL A 804 3.48 20.62 68.54
C VAL A 804 3.97 21.76 67.64
N ALA A 805 3.21 22.02 66.56
CA ALA A 805 2.59 23.32 66.19
C ALA A 805 1.61 23.12 65.01
N ALA A 806 0.29 23.31 65.21
CA ALA A 806 -0.48 24.52 64.84
C ALA A 806 -0.85 24.59 63.33
N THR A 807 -2.03 24.12 62.92
CA THR A 807 -3.24 24.94 62.65
C THR A 807 -2.99 26.12 61.69
N ALA A 808 -3.27 25.99 60.40
CA ALA A 808 -4.60 26.14 59.76
C ALA A 808 -5.06 27.60 59.59
N MET A 809 -5.13 28.08 58.34
CA MET A 809 -6.38 28.50 57.68
C MET A 809 -6.13 28.85 56.21
N ALA A 810 -7.15 28.61 55.38
CA ALA A 810 -7.20 29.05 53.98
C ALA A 810 -7.91 30.41 53.85
N LEU A 811 -7.94 30.92 52.61
CA LEU A 811 -8.88 31.92 52.07
C LEU A 811 -8.69 33.41 52.47
N LEU A 812 -8.18 34.23 51.53
CA LEU A 812 -8.97 35.17 50.68
C LEU A 812 -8.19 36.44 50.24
N VAL A 813 -8.44 36.84 48.99
CA VAL A 813 -8.53 38.23 48.45
C VAL A 813 -7.26 38.95 47.95
N ILE A 814 -7.26 39.18 46.63
CA ILE A 814 -6.56 40.22 45.81
C ILE A 814 -5.03 40.09 45.65
N TRP A 815 -4.57 39.41 44.59
CA TRP A 815 -4.45 39.99 43.23
C TRP A 815 -4.77 38.93 42.19
#